data_AF-A0A7I7WEF4-F1
#
_entry.id   AF-A0A7I7WEF4-F1
#
_cell.length_a   1.000
_cell.length_b   1.000
_cell.length_c   1.000
_cell.angle_alpha   90.00
_cell.angle_beta   90.00
_cell.angle_gamma   90.00
#
_symmetry.space_group_name_H-M   'P 1'
#
loop_
_entity.id
_entity.type
_entity.pdbx_description
1 polymer ?
#
loop_
_entity_poly.entity_id
_entity_poly.type
_entity_poly.pdbx_seq_one_letter_code
_entity_poly.pdbx_strand_id
1 'polypeptide(L)'
;MVTDTTAPPLTVWLGSAMYTFPSDREATIGRSRQCDICLDDPEVAGWISRVHAELRVEGAQWVAVDRSRNGIFVDGKKVDTAPIRDGTQITVGNPAGPKLAFRIAPPAAAGRPAPAAPSPAASQPRRAAPQTPPPAAPPAGTSTGRPASAPPPAAGAPPGRPPAPPAPPAPIGRARPVQPAPSEQDLVERLSGVVKKMVPLRLAPTPSGFTTIGRGESNAIVLDDALASRVHALLQVTPAGLEIRDNRSSNGTFVNGQRITSALLREGDIVTVGNTDLAVSGTTLVPRPAPPRIGGVQAYGLGLVIDGRPLMTDVTFTARPGTLTAVIGPSGAGKSTLIKLVGGSTPPSTGMVTFDGHDVHTEYASMRSRIGLVPQDDVVHSSLTVDQALRYAAQLRLPPDTSRADRRNVVERVLAELELTEHKKKRIDKLSGGQRKRASVAMELLTGPSLLILDEPTSGLDPALDRQVMTMLRRLADAGRVVIVVTHSLTYLNMCDQVLLLAPGGKTAFAGPPNGIEAAMGTTDWADIFARVSTDPDGVHREYLARHPAPPPPEQLPPGSAAVGTPPHTSLWRQFFTVARRQTRLIAADRGYFAFLTILPFLLGALALVVPGSVGLGQADPHGRSPNEPQQILVLLNLAAVFLGAALTIRDLVGERSIFRREQAVGLSASAYLGAKVVVYSVAAAIQTAVVVAIAIAGKGGPVRGAVVLGNADAELWLTLALTAIVSAMVGLALSSLARSSEQVLPLLVGVIMISMVFAGGLVPVTGRTGLEQVSWLLPARWGFAASASTVDLRKVAPLVSADKLWTHSAPWWWTDVAVLLLLGVLVTAFVRWRLRLAAAGDRTPAGGGSRLRTALVTGVVIVVLAGLAAAVIVTKHPSTQAAGGPPEVPRGGPPPVPTTQNTVAPAALDGALLRPDAVNPIVGADNLVATSLAAPNKDETFTPAECTGAVLPAQSATYDGSAKTAISAQVLHEPDQPWQHWVIEAVASFPGSTDAEDFQDSQTSAWTNCEGKTVTSDKSDSMASRSVIGSTNTDHGMPGLSYTNPDRPGWTCQRAMTTAANAVIDVSVCGTSVPADSAAQVAGKVAANMH
;
A
#
# COMPACT_ATOMS: atom_id res chain seq x y z
N MET A 1 46.88 21.68 -26.05
CA MET A 1 46.77 21.25 -24.64
C MET A 1 45.54 21.92 -24.06
N VAL A 2 44.58 21.15 -23.56
CA VAL A 2 43.54 21.66 -22.68
C VAL A 2 43.93 21.21 -21.27
N THR A 3 43.99 22.13 -20.32
CA THR A 3 44.20 21.77 -18.91
C THR A 3 42.91 21.20 -18.35
N ASP A 4 42.98 20.00 -17.79
CA ASP A 4 41.86 19.40 -17.06
C ASP A 4 41.58 20.24 -15.81
N THR A 5 40.40 20.88 -15.78
CA THR A 5 39.95 21.76 -14.68
C THR A 5 38.86 21.10 -13.83
N THR A 6 38.80 19.77 -13.82
CA THR A 6 37.96 19.05 -12.85
C THR A 6 38.56 19.18 -11.44
N ALA A 7 37.75 19.59 -10.45
CA ALA A 7 38.15 19.50 -9.06
C ALA A 7 38.31 18.02 -8.66
N PRO A 8 39.14 17.64 -7.69
CA PRO A 8 39.19 16.25 -7.24
C PRO A 8 37.92 15.87 -6.46
N PRO A 9 37.57 14.57 -6.38
CA PRO A 9 36.44 14.11 -5.58
C PRO A 9 36.52 14.54 -4.11
N LEU A 10 35.38 14.97 -3.57
CA LEU A 10 35.25 15.41 -2.19
C LEU A 10 34.77 14.27 -1.31
N THR A 11 35.46 13.99 -0.22
CA THR A 11 35.01 13.10 0.84
C THR A 11 34.59 13.92 2.06
N VAL A 12 33.42 13.60 2.60
CA VAL A 12 32.79 14.28 3.74
C VAL A 12 32.52 13.24 4.84
N TRP A 13 32.93 13.54 6.08
CA TRP A 13 32.58 12.74 7.25
C TRP A 13 31.56 13.44 8.14
N LEU A 14 30.60 12.66 8.61
CA LEU A 14 29.65 13.01 9.67
C LEU A 14 29.84 12.00 10.81
N GLY A 15 30.66 12.37 11.81
CA GLY A 15 31.09 11.44 12.85
C GLY A 15 31.92 10.29 12.27
N SER A 16 31.33 9.10 12.15
CA SER A 16 31.93 7.92 11.51
C SER A 16 31.33 7.57 10.14
N ALA A 17 30.24 8.22 9.72
CA ALA A 17 29.70 8.06 8.37
C ALA A 17 30.57 8.83 7.37
N MET A 18 30.77 8.26 6.17
CA MET A 18 31.59 8.81 5.10
C MET A 18 30.80 8.87 3.80
N TYR A 19 30.86 10.00 3.11
CA TYR A 19 30.19 10.25 1.84
C TYR A 19 31.24 10.75 0.84
N THR A 20 31.22 10.29 -0.40
CA THR A 20 32.17 10.72 -1.44
C THR A 20 31.41 11.20 -2.67
N PHE A 21 31.77 12.38 -3.17
CA PHE A 21 31.11 13.06 -4.28
C PHE A 21 32.10 13.32 -5.42
N PRO A 22 31.79 12.92 -6.67
CA PRO A 22 32.54 13.34 -7.84
C PRO A 22 32.26 14.83 -8.13
N SER A 23 33.17 15.48 -8.86
CA SER A 23 33.18 16.94 -9.09
C SER A 23 32.25 17.42 -10.20
N ASP A 24 31.54 16.51 -10.87
CA ASP A 24 30.48 16.77 -11.84
C ASP A 24 29.08 16.88 -11.19
N ARG A 25 28.98 16.71 -9.87
CA ARG A 25 27.71 16.66 -9.13
C ARG A 25 27.70 17.52 -7.87
N GLU A 26 26.66 18.32 -7.72
CA GLU A 26 26.32 19.00 -6.46
C GLU A 26 25.73 18.01 -5.44
N ALA A 27 26.00 18.21 -4.15
CA ALA A 27 25.54 17.35 -3.06
C ALA A 27 24.89 18.15 -1.93
N THR A 28 23.70 17.75 -1.53
CA THR A 28 22.87 18.48 -0.56
C THR A 28 22.94 17.89 0.84
N ILE A 29 22.96 18.77 1.84
CA ILE A 29 22.94 18.44 3.27
C ILE A 29 21.63 18.96 3.86
N GLY A 30 20.91 18.18 4.65
CA GLY A 30 19.70 18.66 5.34
C GLY A 30 18.91 17.57 6.05
N ARG A 31 17.80 17.92 6.71
CA ARG A 31 16.94 16.93 7.38
C ARG A 31 15.96 16.22 6.44
N SER A 32 15.91 16.58 5.16
CA SER A 32 15.12 15.84 4.18
C SER A 32 15.78 14.51 3.86
N ARG A 33 15.00 13.44 3.72
CA ARG A 33 15.47 12.13 3.23
C ARG A 33 15.76 12.13 1.72
N GLN A 34 15.58 13.27 1.06
CA GLN A 34 16.01 13.55 -0.30
C GLN A 34 17.40 14.22 -0.37
N CYS A 35 18.00 14.58 0.77
CA CYS A 35 19.35 15.13 0.81
C CYS A 35 20.41 14.02 0.81
N ASP A 36 21.51 14.24 0.08
CA ASP A 36 22.65 13.33 -0.06
C ASP A 36 23.34 13.05 1.29
N ILE A 37 23.41 14.05 2.18
CA ILE A 37 23.76 13.89 3.59
C ILE A 37 22.54 14.24 4.44
N CYS A 38 21.84 13.21 4.91
CA CYS A 38 20.63 13.36 5.72
C CYS A 38 20.94 13.50 7.22
N LEU A 39 20.48 14.60 7.83
CA LEU A 39 20.64 14.93 9.24
C LEU A 39 19.30 14.79 10.01
N ASP A 40 18.78 13.55 10.10
CA ASP A 40 17.49 13.19 10.72
C ASP A 40 17.66 12.76 12.21
N ASP A 41 18.40 13.56 13.00
CA ASP A 41 18.57 13.34 14.44
C ASP A 41 17.50 14.11 15.24
N PRO A 42 16.67 13.45 16.07
CA PRO A 42 15.56 14.09 16.79
C PRO A 42 15.94 15.25 17.73
N GLU A 43 17.15 15.28 18.27
CA GLU A 43 17.56 16.33 19.24
C GLU A 43 17.97 17.63 18.55
N VAL A 44 18.39 17.57 17.28
CA VAL A 44 18.82 18.75 16.49
C VAL A 44 17.95 19.02 15.25
N ALA A 45 17.01 18.14 14.89
CA ALA A 45 16.10 18.30 13.74
C ALA A 45 15.28 19.60 13.77
N GLY A 46 15.11 20.26 14.92
CA GLY A 46 14.50 21.58 15.04
C GLY A 46 15.35 22.71 14.44
N TRP A 47 16.68 22.57 14.45
CA TRP A 47 17.63 23.56 13.94
C TRP A 47 18.04 23.33 12.48
N ILE A 48 17.59 22.25 11.84
CA ILE A 48 18.03 21.85 10.50
C ILE A 48 16.90 22.05 9.48
N SER A 49 17.18 22.76 8.39
CA SER A 49 16.23 22.95 7.28
C SER A 49 16.12 21.70 6.38
N ARG A 50 15.06 21.60 5.56
CA ARG A 50 14.79 20.44 4.69
C ARG A 50 15.98 20.14 3.78
N VAL A 51 16.35 21.11 2.95
CA VAL A 51 17.73 21.31 2.50
C VAL A 51 18.32 22.38 3.42
N HIS A 52 19.57 22.24 3.82
CA HIS A 52 20.26 23.13 4.75
C HIS A 52 21.53 23.72 4.14
N ALA A 53 22.31 22.92 3.45
CA ALA A 53 23.48 23.38 2.72
C ALA A 53 23.66 22.62 1.40
N GLU A 54 24.40 23.24 0.48
CA GLU A 54 24.66 22.77 -0.87
C GLU A 54 26.18 22.76 -1.08
N LEU A 55 26.74 21.58 -1.35
CA LEU A 55 28.16 21.38 -1.68
C LEU A 55 28.28 21.35 -3.20
N ARG A 56 29.07 22.26 -3.76
CA ARG A 56 29.28 22.34 -5.21
C ARG A 56 30.71 22.74 -5.55
N VAL A 57 31.08 22.59 -6.82
CA VAL A 57 32.38 23.03 -7.33
C VAL A 57 32.25 24.43 -7.93
N GLU A 58 32.99 25.40 -7.40
CA GLU A 58 33.13 26.74 -7.97
C GLU A 58 34.56 26.91 -8.49
N GLY A 59 34.70 26.98 -9.82
CA GLY A 59 35.99 26.89 -10.48
C GLY A 59 36.60 25.50 -10.35
N ALA A 60 37.75 25.40 -9.67
CA ALA A 60 38.43 24.13 -9.38
C ALA A 60 38.45 23.80 -7.87
N GLN A 61 37.59 24.42 -7.07
CA GLN A 61 37.51 24.21 -5.62
C GLN A 61 36.07 23.91 -5.19
N TRP A 62 35.92 23.10 -4.14
CA TRP A 62 34.62 22.83 -3.53
C TRP A 62 34.20 23.98 -2.60
N VAL A 63 32.91 24.29 -2.55
CA VAL A 63 32.30 25.33 -1.70
C VAL A 63 31.02 24.79 -1.09
N ALA A 64 30.78 25.09 0.19
CA ALA A 64 29.49 24.90 0.84
C ALA A 64 28.69 26.21 0.85
N VAL A 65 27.43 26.17 0.44
CA VAL A 65 26.48 27.31 0.41
C VAL A 65 25.37 27.08 1.44
N ASP A 66 25.01 28.10 2.24
CA ASP A 66 23.86 28.06 3.14
C ASP A 66 22.54 28.14 2.35
N ARG A 67 21.63 27.18 2.58
CA ARG A 67 20.26 27.16 2.05
C ARG A 67 19.22 27.07 3.18
N SER A 68 19.64 27.36 4.42
CA SER A 68 18.87 27.12 5.63
C SER A 68 18.21 28.37 6.21
N ARG A 69 17.59 28.21 7.40
CA ARG A 69 17.09 29.33 8.22
C ARG A 69 17.99 29.66 9.42
N ASN A 70 18.98 28.82 9.73
CA ASN A 70 19.74 28.88 10.98
C ASN A 70 21.27 28.97 10.77
N GLY A 71 21.77 28.55 9.61
CA GLY A 71 23.15 28.76 9.19
C GLY A 71 24.02 27.52 9.06
N ILE A 72 25.06 27.63 8.23
CA ILE A 72 26.30 26.88 8.41
C ILE A 72 27.32 27.74 9.17
N PHE A 73 28.22 27.09 9.90
CA PHE A 73 29.16 27.74 10.80
C PHE A 73 30.58 27.22 10.58
N VAL A 74 31.53 28.14 10.46
CA VAL A 74 32.98 27.86 10.39
C VAL A 74 33.63 28.52 11.60
N ASP A 75 34.42 27.75 12.36
CA ASP A 75 35.05 28.18 13.63
C ASP A 75 34.08 28.91 14.59
N GLY A 76 32.82 28.45 14.61
CA GLY A 76 31.74 28.99 15.44
C GLY A 76 31.05 30.26 14.91
N LYS A 77 31.51 30.84 13.79
CA LYS A 77 30.89 32.01 13.14
C LYS A 77 29.93 31.57 12.03
N LYS A 78 28.74 32.16 11.95
CA LYS A 78 27.82 31.94 10.82
C LYS A 78 28.47 32.46 9.54
N VAL A 79 28.39 31.69 8.46
CA VAL A 79 28.78 32.11 7.11
C VAL A 79 27.72 31.65 6.12
N ASP A 80 27.51 32.43 5.05
CA ASP A 80 26.54 32.07 4.01
C ASP A 80 27.20 31.25 2.87
N THR A 81 28.53 31.33 2.75
CA THR A 81 29.36 30.43 1.94
C THR A 81 30.69 30.11 2.65
N ALA A 82 31.22 28.90 2.43
CA ALA A 82 32.49 28.42 2.99
C ALA A 82 33.29 27.62 1.95
N PRO A 83 34.50 28.08 1.54
CA PRO A 83 35.36 27.31 0.65
C PRO A 83 35.96 26.10 1.38
N ILE A 84 35.87 24.94 0.74
CA ILE A 84 36.25 23.64 1.28
C ILE A 84 37.68 23.31 0.85
N ARG A 85 38.49 22.89 1.82
CA ARG A 85 39.88 22.42 1.66
C ARG A 85 40.04 21.10 2.42
N ASP A 86 41.14 20.37 2.18
CA ASP A 86 41.44 19.20 3.03
C ASP A 86 41.63 19.64 4.48
N GLY A 87 40.93 18.96 5.40
CA GLY A 87 40.88 19.30 6.82
C GLY A 87 39.84 20.38 7.20
N THR A 88 39.12 21.01 6.26
CA THR A 88 38.03 21.95 6.58
C THR A 88 36.96 21.26 7.44
N GLN A 89 36.35 22.03 8.36
CA GLN A 89 35.25 21.55 9.21
C GLN A 89 34.14 22.61 9.29
N ILE A 90 32.88 22.17 9.24
CA ILE A 90 31.68 23.03 9.25
C ILE A 90 30.66 22.44 10.24
N THR A 91 30.05 23.27 11.09
CA THR A 91 28.89 22.86 11.91
C THR A 91 27.57 23.40 11.33
N VAL A 92 26.49 22.61 11.47
CA VAL A 92 25.24 22.81 10.73
C VAL A 92 24.10 23.19 11.68
N GLY A 93 23.44 24.31 11.42
CA GLY A 93 22.24 24.81 12.13
C GLY A 93 22.49 25.45 13.50
N ASN A 94 23.66 25.23 14.09
CA ASN A 94 24.10 25.76 15.39
C ASN A 94 25.64 25.69 15.42
N PRO A 95 26.37 26.65 16.04
CA PRO A 95 27.82 26.52 16.26
C PRO A 95 28.25 25.18 16.87
N ALA A 96 27.42 24.62 17.76
CA ALA A 96 27.59 23.31 18.41
C ALA A 96 26.73 22.19 17.78
N GLY A 97 26.18 22.41 16.58
CA GLY A 97 25.38 21.43 15.84
C GLY A 97 26.22 20.34 15.15
N PRO A 98 25.59 19.45 14.37
CA PRO A 98 26.28 18.36 13.67
C PRO A 98 27.48 18.86 12.86
N LYS A 99 28.62 18.19 13.06
CA LYS A 99 29.92 18.62 12.53
C LYS A 99 30.33 17.76 11.34
N LEU A 100 30.50 18.41 10.20
CA LEU A 100 31.05 17.85 8.98
C LEU A 100 32.56 18.12 8.91
N ALA A 101 33.33 17.15 8.47
CA ALA A 101 34.75 17.28 8.16
C ALA A 101 35.02 16.87 6.70
N PHE A 102 35.96 17.54 6.04
CA PHE A 102 36.13 17.45 4.59
C PHE A 102 37.57 17.05 4.19
N ARG A 103 37.70 16.23 3.14
CA ARG A 103 38.97 15.92 2.45
C ARG A 103 38.77 15.92 0.95
N ILE A 104 39.72 16.51 0.24
CA ILE A 104 39.77 16.48 -1.23
C ILE A 104 40.82 15.42 -1.61
N ALA A 105 40.48 14.53 -2.55
CA ALA A 105 41.43 13.51 -3.02
C ALA A 105 42.63 14.14 -3.76
N PRO A 106 43.85 13.58 -3.67
CA PRO A 106 44.94 14.01 -4.54
C PRO A 106 44.66 13.58 -6.01
N PRO A 107 44.92 14.44 -7.02
CA PRO A 107 44.70 14.08 -8.42
C PRO A 107 45.67 12.98 -8.87
N ALA A 108 45.19 12.06 -9.70
CA ALA A 108 45.99 10.94 -10.20
C ALA A 108 47.04 11.41 -11.21
N ALA A 109 48.32 11.16 -10.91
CA ALA A 109 49.43 11.55 -11.79
C ALA A 109 49.53 10.62 -13.01
N ALA A 110 49.46 11.19 -14.22
CA ALA A 110 49.68 10.47 -15.46
C ALA A 110 51.11 9.89 -15.53
N GLY A 111 51.24 8.63 -15.94
CA GLY A 111 52.44 7.82 -15.71
C GLY A 111 53.68 8.15 -16.57
N ARG A 112 54.85 7.81 -16.04
CA ARG A 112 56.12 7.61 -16.76
C ARG A 112 56.73 6.26 -16.37
N PRO A 113 57.36 5.52 -17.30
CA PRO A 113 57.91 4.19 -17.01
C PRO A 113 59.39 4.20 -16.55
N ALA A 114 59.71 3.33 -15.58
CA ALA A 114 61.07 2.84 -15.21
C ALA A 114 62.03 3.91 -14.58
N PRO A 115 63.03 3.55 -13.75
CA PRO A 115 63.90 2.37 -13.83
C PRO A 115 63.87 1.43 -12.60
N ALA A 116 64.81 0.47 -12.56
CA ALA A 116 64.89 -0.63 -11.59
C ALA A 116 65.47 -0.24 -10.20
N ALA A 117 65.34 -1.17 -9.26
CA ALA A 117 65.67 -1.00 -7.83
C ALA A 117 67.16 -0.87 -7.50
N PRO A 118 67.47 -0.37 -6.29
CA PRO A 118 68.29 -1.20 -5.39
C PRO A 118 67.77 -1.28 -3.93
N SER A 119 68.10 -2.39 -3.28
CA SER A 119 68.26 -2.51 -1.81
C SER A 119 69.74 -2.25 -1.44
N PRO A 120 70.17 -2.05 -0.16
CA PRO A 120 69.54 -2.53 1.07
C PRO A 120 69.69 -1.66 2.37
N ALA A 121 69.26 -2.26 3.49
CA ALA A 121 69.89 -2.22 4.83
C ALA A 121 69.64 -1.05 5.84
N ALA A 122 69.03 -1.48 6.97
CA ALA A 122 69.48 -1.28 8.36
C ALA A 122 69.43 0.10 9.06
N SER A 123 68.61 0.16 10.12
CA SER A 123 69.06 0.58 11.47
C SER A 123 68.15 0.00 12.57
N GLN A 124 68.70 -0.21 13.77
CA GLN A 124 68.02 -0.82 14.93
C GLN A 124 67.89 0.20 16.12
N PRO A 125 67.91 -0.15 17.44
CA PRO A 125 66.66 -0.17 18.21
C PRO A 125 66.69 0.58 19.58
N ARG A 126 65.53 0.81 20.20
CA ARG A 126 65.28 0.93 21.67
C ARG A 126 63.76 0.87 21.93
N ARG A 127 63.25 0.00 22.81
CA ARG A 127 63.21 0.01 24.31
C ARG A 127 62.32 1.12 24.92
N ALA A 128 61.56 0.90 26.01
CA ALA A 128 60.96 -0.30 26.63
C ALA A 128 60.17 0.09 27.91
N ALA A 129 59.01 -0.54 28.17
CA ALA A 129 58.35 -0.66 29.50
C ALA A 129 57.85 0.67 30.16
N PRO A 130 57.11 0.66 31.31
CA PRO A 130 56.65 -0.45 32.14
C PRO A 130 55.11 -0.55 32.33
N GLN A 131 54.66 -1.29 33.37
CA GLN A 131 53.32 -1.87 33.56
C GLN A 131 52.64 -1.44 34.90
N THR A 132 51.43 -1.98 35.17
CA THR A 132 50.73 -2.11 36.48
C THR A 132 50.04 -0.84 37.05
N PRO A 133 49.16 -0.94 38.09
CA PRO A 133 48.03 -1.87 38.33
C PRO A 133 46.72 -1.15 38.80
N PRO A 134 45.58 -1.85 39.01
CA PRO A 134 44.32 -1.26 39.51
C PRO A 134 44.10 -1.38 41.04
N PRO A 135 43.25 -0.52 41.65
CA PRO A 135 42.78 -0.64 43.04
C PRO A 135 41.29 -1.08 43.18
N ALA A 136 40.83 -1.32 44.42
CA ALA A 136 39.49 -1.83 44.77
C ALA A 136 38.73 -0.99 45.84
N ALA A 137 37.59 -1.50 46.35
CA ALA A 137 36.64 -0.91 47.32
C ALA A 137 37.14 -0.99 48.81
N PRO A 138 36.37 -0.75 49.92
CA PRO A 138 34.91 -0.54 50.15
C PRO A 138 34.57 0.92 50.57
N PRO A 139 33.92 1.36 51.71
CA PRO A 139 33.48 0.74 52.98
C PRO A 139 31.94 0.50 53.08
N ALA A 140 31.28 0.76 54.24
CA ALA A 140 29.90 0.32 54.56
C ALA A 140 29.13 1.16 55.64
N GLY A 141 27.84 0.86 55.85
CA GLY A 141 26.98 1.23 57.00
C GLY A 141 25.49 0.85 56.75
N THR A 142 24.82 -0.05 57.51
CA THR A 142 24.18 0.08 58.85
C THR A 142 23.12 1.19 58.94
N SER A 143 21.88 1.01 59.43
CA SER A 143 21.13 -0.12 60.04
C SER A 143 19.59 0.17 59.92
N THR A 144 18.56 -0.53 60.44
CA THR A 144 18.29 -1.45 61.58
C THR A 144 17.12 -2.44 61.23
N GLY A 145 16.46 -3.09 62.23
CA GLY A 145 15.04 -3.48 62.14
C GLY A 145 14.65 -4.98 62.08
N ARG A 146 14.55 -5.66 63.23
CA ARG A 146 13.86 -6.97 63.48
C ARG A 146 13.14 -6.86 64.85
N PRO A 147 12.15 -7.70 65.27
CA PRO A 147 11.99 -9.18 65.17
C PRO A 147 10.82 -9.62 64.24
N ALA A 148 10.48 -10.90 63.93
CA ALA A 148 10.32 -12.19 64.65
C ALA A 148 9.02 -12.26 65.53
N SER A 149 8.26 -13.36 65.71
CA SER A 149 8.41 -14.79 65.31
C SER A 149 7.13 -15.68 65.53
N ALA A 150 6.85 -16.62 64.61
CA ALA A 150 6.57 -18.08 64.83
C ALA A 150 5.24 -18.56 65.55
N PRO A 151 4.93 -19.90 65.71
CA PRO A 151 3.72 -20.49 65.07
C PRO A 151 2.63 -21.23 65.94
N PRO A 152 2.35 -22.58 65.92
CA PRO A 152 0.97 -23.17 65.87
C PRO A 152 0.65 -24.18 67.05
N PRO A 153 -0.28 -25.20 67.04
CA PRO A 153 -1.28 -25.72 66.05
C PRO A 153 -2.66 -26.31 66.57
N ALA A 154 -3.51 -26.78 65.63
CA ALA A 154 -4.35 -28.03 65.64
C ALA A 154 -5.78 -28.19 66.30
N ALA A 155 -6.56 -29.08 65.63
CA ALA A 155 -7.63 -30.04 66.10
C ALA A 155 -9.14 -29.65 66.23
N GLY A 156 -10.06 -30.58 65.82
CA GLY A 156 -11.50 -30.62 66.19
C GLY A 156 -12.51 -31.19 65.13
N ALA A 157 -13.27 -32.26 65.46
CA ALA A 157 -14.42 -32.88 64.72
C ALA A 157 -15.06 -34.02 65.58
N PRO A 158 -16.16 -34.75 65.21
CA PRO A 158 -17.18 -34.63 64.13
C PRO A 158 -18.58 -34.31 64.77
N PRO A 159 -19.79 -34.97 64.62
CA PRO A 159 -20.40 -35.99 63.70
C PRO A 159 -21.43 -35.34 62.70
N GLY A 160 -22.49 -35.93 62.11
CA GLY A 160 -23.20 -37.23 62.24
C GLY A 160 -24.18 -37.60 61.08
N ARG A 161 -25.35 -38.23 61.37
CA ARG A 161 -26.31 -38.91 60.43
C ARG A 161 -27.67 -39.22 61.16
N PRO A 162 -28.77 -39.87 60.61
CA PRO A 162 -28.89 -40.95 59.57
C PRO A 162 -30.14 -40.81 58.58
N PRO A 163 -30.96 -41.83 58.12
CA PRO A 163 -31.31 -41.97 56.67
C PRO A 163 -32.78 -42.39 56.23
N ALA A 164 -32.92 -42.77 54.93
CA ALA A 164 -33.99 -43.38 54.06
C ALA A 164 -34.97 -44.48 54.63
N PRO A 165 -35.90 -45.18 53.89
CA PRO A 165 -36.26 -45.32 52.42
C PRO A 165 -37.81 -45.11 52.16
N PRO A 166 -38.66 -45.80 51.29
CA PRO A 166 -38.54 -46.81 50.19
C PRO A 166 -39.46 -46.55 48.91
N ALA A 167 -39.92 -47.61 48.19
CA ALA A 167 -40.86 -47.68 47.03
C ALA A 167 -41.53 -49.10 46.95
N PRO A 168 -42.30 -49.60 45.92
CA PRO A 168 -43.07 -49.03 44.78
C PRO A 168 -44.60 -49.45 44.82
N PRO A 169 -45.48 -49.34 43.77
CA PRO A 169 -45.59 -50.30 42.64
C PRO A 169 -46.18 -49.74 41.30
N ALA A 170 -46.65 -50.62 40.39
CA ALA A 170 -47.40 -50.36 39.13
C ALA A 170 -48.60 -51.37 39.02
N PRO A 171 -49.43 -51.53 37.94
CA PRO A 171 -49.45 -50.90 36.59
C PRO A 171 -50.88 -50.60 35.99
N ILE A 172 -50.95 -50.33 34.66
CA ILE A 172 -52.12 -50.37 33.73
C ILE A 172 -53.19 -49.25 33.80
N GLY A 173 -53.39 -48.56 32.64
CA GLY A 173 -54.58 -47.77 32.31
C GLY A 173 -54.45 -47.06 30.95
N ARG A 174 -55.41 -47.21 30.02
CA ARG A 174 -55.36 -46.62 28.65
C ARG A 174 -56.29 -45.41 28.49
N ALA A 175 -55.75 -44.26 28.06
CA ALA A 175 -56.45 -43.30 27.20
C ALA A 175 -55.47 -42.33 26.50
N ARG A 176 -55.80 -41.91 25.27
CA ARG A 176 -55.32 -40.66 24.61
C ARG A 176 -56.05 -39.46 25.27
N PRO A 177 -55.54 -38.20 25.27
CA PRO A 177 -55.17 -37.49 24.03
C PRO A 177 -54.11 -36.34 24.13
N VAL A 178 -53.98 -35.58 23.03
CA VAL A 178 -53.33 -34.25 22.86
C VAL A 178 -51.79 -34.19 23.00
N GLN A 179 -51.15 -33.47 22.06
CA GLN A 179 -49.73 -33.10 22.12
C GLN A 179 -49.56 -31.76 22.88
N PRO A 180 -48.67 -31.67 23.88
CA PRO A 180 -48.32 -30.40 24.52
C PRO A 180 -47.24 -29.63 23.72
N ALA A 181 -47.04 -28.35 24.07
CA ALA A 181 -45.96 -27.51 23.56
C ALA A 181 -44.56 -28.07 23.93
N PRO A 182 -43.49 -27.76 23.16
CA PRO A 182 -42.15 -28.29 23.43
C PRO A 182 -41.61 -27.83 24.79
N SER A 183 -40.99 -28.75 25.53
CA SER A 183 -40.46 -28.50 26.87
C SER A 183 -39.05 -27.90 26.82
N GLU A 184 -38.58 -27.40 27.96
CA GLU A 184 -37.19 -26.90 28.10
C GLU A 184 -36.13 -27.94 27.74
N GLN A 185 -36.44 -29.24 27.81
CA GLN A 185 -35.52 -30.32 27.42
C GLN A 185 -35.26 -30.32 25.90
N ASP A 186 -36.25 -29.97 25.07
CA ASP A 186 -36.10 -29.82 23.61
C ASP A 186 -35.17 -28.62 23.29
N LEU A 187 -35.28 -27.54 24.08
CA LEU A 187 -34.40 -26.37 23.97
C LEU A 187 -32.96 -26.71 24.41
N VAL A 188 -32.80 -27.44 25.52
CA VAL A 188 -31.51 -27.92 26.02
C VAL A 188 -30.87 -28.91 25.03
N GLU A 189 -31.63 -29.81 24.42
CA GLU A 189 -31.09 -30.76 23.44
C GLU A 189 -30.66 -30.05 22.15
N ARG A 190 -31.46 -29.09 21.64
CA ARG A 190 -31.08 -28.21 20.50
C ARG A 190 -29.82 -27.39 20.80
N LEU A 191 -29.71 -26.80 22.00
CA LEU A 191 -28.49 -26.12 22.45
C LEU A 191 -27.30 -27.10 22.56
N SER A 192 -27.52 -28.32 23.05
CA SER A 192 -26.49 -29.37 23.10
C SER A 192 -25.99 -29.77 21.71
N GLY A 193 -26.86 -29.74 20.69
CA GLY A 193 -26.50 -29.99 19.29
C GLY A 193 -25.57 -28.92 18.70
N VAL A 194 -25.72 -27.66 19.13
CA VAL A 194 -24.81 -26.56 18.79
C VAL A 194 -23.48 -26.71 19.55
N VAL A 195 -23.52 -27.03 20.85
CA VAL A 195 -22.32 -27.22 21.67
C VAL A 195 -21.50 -28.45 21.26
N LYS A 196 -22.14 -29.57 20.87
CA LYS A 196 -21.45 -30.76 20.32
C LYS A 196 -20.68 -30.46 19.02
N LYS A 197 -21.07 -29.43 18.25
CA LYS A 197 -20.30 -28.94 17.08
C LYS A 197 -19.09 -28.05 17.45
N MET A 198 -18.92 -27.68 18.72
CA MET A 198 -17.77 -26.89 19.21
C MET A 198 -16.76 -27.70 20.02
N VAL A 199 -17.08 -28.94 20.42
CA VAL A 199 -16.09 -29.89 20.96
C VAL A 199 -15.28 -30.44 19.77
N PRO A 200 -13.93 -30.48 19.82
CA PRO A 200 -13.17 -31.21 18.81
C PRO A 200 -13.59 -32.68 18.81
N LEU A 201 -13.56 -33.35 17.65
CA LEU A 201 -13.78 -34.80 17.60
C LEU A 201 -12.88 -35.46 18.65
N ARG A 202 -13.48 -36.22 19.57
CA ARG A 202 -12.73 -37.28 20.26
C ARG A 202 -12.13 -38.14 19.15
N LEU A 203 -10.83 -38.37 19.18
CA LEU A 203 -10.20 -39.28 18.23
C LEU A 203 -10.97 -40.60 18.31
N ALA A 204 -11.36 -41.15 17.17
CA ALA A 204 -11.76 -42.54 17.12
C ALA A 204 -10.57 -43.36 17.67
N PRO A 205 -10.79 -44.31 18.58
CA PRO A 205 -9.70 -45.18 19.03
C PRO A 205 -9.12 -45.87 17.79
N THR A 206 -7.79 -45.87 17.68
CA THR A 206 -7.08 -46.44 16.53
C THR A 206 -7.55 -47.88 16.31
N PRO A 207 -8.01 -48.25 15.10
CA PRO A 207 -8.38 -49.64 14.85
C PRO A 207 -7.15 -50.54 15.02
N SER A 208 -7.33 -51.71 15.61
CA SER A 208 -6.24 -52.68 15.82
C SER A 208 -5.64 -53.10 14.48
N GLY A 209 -4.33 -52.90 14.32
CA GLY A 209 -3.58 -53.19 13.09
C GLY A 209 -3.11 -51.97 12.28
N PHE A 210 -3.38 -50.74 12.73
CA PHE A 210 -2.84 -49.52 12.11
C PHE A 210 -1.70 -48.89 12.93
N THR A 211 -0.58 -48.64 12.26
CA THR A 211 0.55 -47.83 12.75
C THR A 211 0.20 -46.35 12.55
N THR A 212 0.32 -45.52 13.59
CA THR A 212 -0.07 -44.10 13.56
C THR A 212 1.13 -43.19 13.27
N ILE A 213 0.92 -42.15 12.46
CA ILE A 213 1.92 -41.15 12.07
C ILE A 213 1.41 -39.75 12.47
N GLY A 214 2.22 -38.92 13.14
CA GLY A 214 1.86 -37.53 13.42
C GLY A 214 2.68 -36.85 14.53
N ARG A 215 2.33 -35.60 14.87
CA ARG A 215 3.07 -34.82 15.90
C ARG A 215 2.78 -35.25 17.36
N GLY A 216 1.74 -36.03 17.61
CA GLY A 216 1.48 -36.54 18.95
C GLY A 216 2.57 -37.52 19.42
N GLU A 217 3.03 -37.38 20.66
CA GLU A 217 3.93 -38.34 21.32
C GLU A 217 3.33 -39.75 21.43
N SER A 218 2.00 -39.88 21.26
CA SER A 218 1.25 -41.13 21.23
C SER A 218 1.17 -41.78 19.83
N ASN A 219 2.01 -41.37 18.87
CA ASN A 219 2.11 -42.03 17.57
C ASN A 219 3.24 -43.07 17.56
N ALA A 220 3.10 -44.10 16.73
CA ALA A 220 4.20 -45.03 16.46
C ALA A 220 5.33 -44.35 15.66
N ILE A 221 4.99 -43.42 14.78
CA ILE A 221 5.93 -42.56 14.06
C ILE A 221 5.63 -41.10 14.45
N VAL A 222 6.47 -40.56 15.34
CA VAL A 222 6.36 -39.19 15.88
C VAL A 222 7.15 -38.22 14.99
N LEU A 223 6.54 -37.08 14.65
CA LEU A 223 7.14 -36.02 13.82
C LEU A 223 7.22 -34.69 14.61
N ASP A 224 8.39 -34.09 14.82
CA ASP A 224 8.50 -32.70 15.38
C ASP A 224 8.22 -31.64 14.30
N ASP A 225 7.07 -31.76 13.66
CA ASP A 225 6.63 -30.91 12.55
C ASP A 225 5.37 -30.14 12.94
N ALA A 226 5.49 -28.83 13.13
CA ALA A 226 4.39 -27.96 13.56
C ALA A 226 3.20 -27.93 12.57
N LEU A 227 3.39 -28.37 11.33
CA LEU A 227 2.37 -28.50 10.28
C LEU A 227 1.73 -29.90 10.23
N ALA A 228 2.31 -30.89 10.92
CA ALA A 228 1.68 -32.19 11.09
C ALA A 228 0.56 -32.13 12.15
N SER A 229 -0.62 -32.65 11.79
CA SER A 229 -1.69 -32.91 12.77
C SER A 229 -1.25 -33.97 13.80
N ARG A 230 -1.89 -33.96 14.96
CA ARG A 230 -1.57 -34.80 16.13
C ARG A 230 -1.63 -36.30 15.83
N VAL A 231 -2.55 -36.72 14.95
CA VAL A 231 -2.51 -38.00 14.24
C VAL A 231 -2.85 -37.67 12.78
N HIS A 232 -1.83 -37.66 11.93
CA HIS A 232 -1.88 -37.15 10.56
C HIS A 232 -2.29 -38.23 9.56
N ALA A 233 -1.70 -39.42 9.66
CA ALA A 233 -1.94 -40.54 8.76
C ALA A 233 -1.96 -41.87 9.52
N LEU A 234 -2.56 -42.87 8.91
CA LEU A 234 -2.61 -44.26 9.36
C LEU A 234 -1.92 -45.13 8.32
N LEU A 235 -1.03 -46.01 8.77
CA LEU A 235 -0.24 -46.92 7.93
C LEU A 235 -0.64 -48.37 8.28
N GLN A 236 -0.93 -49.19 7.28
CA GLN A 236 -1.36 -50.58 7.46
C GLN A 236 -0.60 -51.51 6.50
N VAL A 237 -0.12 -52.65 6.99
CA VAL A 237 0.33 -53.74 6.12
C VAL A 237 -0.91 -54.53 5.68
N THR A 238 -1.13 -54.62 4.37
CA THR A 238 -2.25 -55.36 3.76
C THR A 238 -1.71 -56.51 2.89
N PRO A 239 -2.54 -57.50 2.50
CA PRO A 239 -2.13 -58.54 1.54
C PRO A 239 -1.70 -58.02 0.16
N ALA A 240 -2.05 -56.77 -0.19
CA ALA A 240 -1.64 -56.12 -1.43
C ALA A 240 -0.32 -55.33 -1.30
N GLY A 241 0.19 -55.14 -0.07
CA GLY A 241 1.34 -54.28 0.22
C GLY A 241 1.06 -53.29 1.37
N LEU A 242 1.97 -52.35 1.58
CA LEU A 242 1.85 -51.29 2.57
C LEU A 242 0.86 -50.23 2.09
N GLU A 243 -0.17 -49.89 2.87
CA GLU A 243 -1.16 -48.87 2.54
C GLU A 243 -1.08 -47.69 3.53
N ILE A 244 -1.07 -46.46 3.02
CA ILE A 244 -1.18 -45.24 3.82
C ILE A 244 -2.52 -44.53 3.57
N ARG A 245 -3.20 -44.13 4.65
CA ARG A 245 -4.46 -43.40 4.63
C ARG A 245 -4.33 -42.07 5.36
N ASP A 246 -4.77 -40.99 4.72
CA ASP A 246 -4.82 -39.66 5.32
C ASP A 246 -5.94 -39.60 6.38
N ASN A 247 -5.61 -39.20 7.62
CA ASN A 247 -6.57 -39.16 8.72
C ASN A 247 -7.43 -37.88 8.73
N ARG A 248 -7.84 -37.40 7.54
CA ARG A 248 -8.41 -36.07 7.30
C ARG A 248 -7.49 -34.96 7.85
N SER A 249 -6.21 -35.07 7.53
CA SER A 249 -5.17 -34.18 8.03
C SER A 249 -5.38 -32.74 7.56
N SER A 250 -4.86 -31.80 8.34
CA SER A 250 -5.08 -30.37 8.10
C SER A 250 -4.43 -29.85 6.82
N ASN A 251 -3.28 -30.41 6.44
CA ASN A 251 -2.49 -30.00 5.28
C ASN A 251 -2.52 -31.03 4.13
N GLY A 252 -2.86 -32.29 4.42
CA GLY A 252 -2.77 -33.41 3.49
C GLY A 252 -1.49 -34.23 3.67
N THR A 253 -1.65 -35.55 3.59
CA THR A 253 -0.59 -36.50 3.28
C THR A 253 -0.33 -36.47 1.77
N PHE A 254 0.93 -36.47 1.36
CA PHE A 254 1.33 -36.54 -0.04
C PHE A 254 2.24 -37.77 -0.27
N VAL A 255 2.17 -38.36 -1.45
CA VAL A 255 3.06 -39.45 -1.90
C VAL A 255 3.60 -39.05 -3.27
N ASN A 256 4.93 -39.00 -3.41
CA ASN A 256 5.63 -38.58 -4.64
C ASN A 256 5.03 -37.27 -5.22
N GLY A 257 4.88 -36.25 -4.37
CA GLY A 257 4.30 -34.94 -4.71
C GLY A 257 2.76 -34.88 -4.83
N GLN A 258 2.08 -36.00 -5.06
CA GLN A 258 0.63 -36.03 -5.22
C GLN A 258 -0.09 -36.14 -3.87
N ARG A 259 -1.15 -35.35 -3.66
CA ARG A 259 -1.95 -35.37 -2.42
C ARG A 259 -2.90 -36.57 -2.40
N ILE A 260 -2.78 -37.46 -1.43
CA ILE A 260 -3.54 -38.71 -1.37
C ILE A 260 -4.69 -38.66 -0.35
N THR A 261 -5.57 -39.68 -0.39
CA THR A 261 -6.54 -39.97 0.68
C THR A 261 -6.37 -41.41 1.15
N SER A 262 -6.16 -42.34 0.22
CA SER A 262 -5.37 -43.55 0.44
C SER A 262 -4.37 -43.72 -0.71
N ALA A 263 -3.27 -44.41 -0.47
CA ALA A 263 -2.34 -44.92 -1.49
C ALA A 263 -1.71 -46.25 -1.04
N LEU A 264 -1.50 -47.16 -1.99
CA LEU A 264 -0.61 -48.31 -1.81
C LEU A 264 0.82 -47.85 -2.10
N LEU A 265 1.72 -48.15 -1.18
CA LEU A 265 3.12 -47.74 -1.17
C LEU A 265 4.05 -48.85 -1.67
N ARG A 266 5.14 -48.45 -2.32
CA ARG A 266 6.22 -49.28 -2.86
C ARG A 266 7.54 -48.90 -2.21
N GLU A 267 8.52 -49.81 -2.22
CA GLU A 267 9.86 -49.52 -1.72
C GLU A 267 10.46 -48.32 -2.48
N GLY A 268 10.94 -47.32 -1.73
CA GLY A 268 11.47 -46.07 -2.30
C GLY A 268 10.44 -44.97 -2.56
N ASP A 269 9.14 -45.19 -2.39
CA ASP A 269 8.15 -44.09 -2.42
C ASP A 269 8.42 -43.08 -1.29
N ILE A 270 8.17 -41.80 -1.57
CA ILE A 270 8.38 -40.68 -0.65
C ILE A 270 7.03 -40.21 -0.13
N VAL A 271 6.81 -40.39 1.18
CA VAL A 271 5.65 -39.88 1.92
C VAL A 271 6.01 -38.54 2.55
N THR A 272 5.39 -37.47 2.05
CA THR A 272 5.57 -36.10 2.53
C THR A 272 4.46 -35.73 3.51
N VAL A 273 4.86 -35.31 4.72
CA VAL A 273 3.97 -34.89 5.81
C VAL A 273 4.46 -33.54 6.35
N GLY A 274 3.86 -32.45 5.86
CA GLY A 274 4.32 -31.10 6.18
C GLY A 274 5.70 -30.79 5.59
N ASN A 275 6.63 -30.35 6.43
CA ASN A 275 8.01 -30.10 6.05
C ASN A 275 8.89 -31.35 6.19
N THR A 276 8.34 -32.46 6.68
CA THR A 276 9.04 -33.75 6.85
C THR A 276 8.79 -34.70 5.68
N ASP A 277 9.84 -35.34 5.19
CA ASP A 277 9.76 -36.45 4.22
C ASP A 277 10.18 -37.77 4.86
N LEU A 278 9.41 -38.81 4.56
CA LEU A 278 9.66 -40.17 4.98
C LEU A 278 9.82 -41.06 3.73
N ALA A 279 10.83 -41.90 3.69
CA ALA A 279 10.97 -42.93 2.68
C ALA A 279 10.31 -44.23 3.15
N VAL A 280 9.69 -44.97 2.23
CA VAL A 280 9.27 -46.36 2.47
C VAL A 280 10.50 -47.25 2.59
N SER A 281 10.57 -48.04 3.66
CA SER A 281 11.52 -49.13 3.78
C SER A 281 10.88 -50.36 4.41
N GLY A 282 10.74 -51.42 3.62
CA GLY A 282 10.06 -52.65 3.98
C GLY A 282 8.59 -52.43 4.35
N THR A 283 8.25 -52.66 5.62
CA THR A 283 6.88 -52.54 6.15
C THR A 283 6.65 -51.25 6.95
N THR A 284 7.57 -50.29 6.90
CA THR A 284 7.48 -49.03 7.66
C THR A 284 7.93 -47.81 6.85
N LEU A 285 7.75 -46.63 7.43
CA LEU A 285 8.33 -45.38 6.95
C LEU A 285 9.49 -44.99 7.86
N VAL A 286 10.57 -44.49 7.27
CA VAL A 286 11.74 -43.93 7.97
C VAL A 286 12.01 -42.50 7.50
N PRO A 287 12.54 -41.58 8.34
CA PRO A 287 12.92 -40.25 7.88
C PRO A 287 13.86 -40.33 6.66
N ARG A 288 13.53 -39.63 5.58
CA ARG A 288 14.33 -39.62 4.34
C ARG A 288 15.65 -38.88 4.63
N PRO A 289 16.82 -39.53 4.60
CA PRO A 289 18.08 -38.80 4.68
C PRO A 289 18.22 -37.93 3.43
N ALA A 290 18.53 -36.64 3.60
CA ALA A 290 18.71 -35.73 2.47
C ALA A 290 19.82 -36.27 1.55
N PRO A 291 19.57 -36.49 0.24
CA PRO A 291 20.55 -37.07 -0.65
C PRO A 291 21.81 -36.18 -0.71
N PRO A 292 23.02 -36.70 -0.44
CA PRO A 292 24.22 -35.90 -0.13
C PRO A 292 24.80 -35.08 -1.30
N ARG A 293 24.07 -34.96 -2.42
CA ARG A 293 24.39 -34.13 -3.58
C ARG A 293 23.21 -33.30 -4.13
N ILE A 294 21.98 -33.46 -3.59
CA ILE A 294 20.72 -32.91 -4.16
C ILE A 294 19.86 -32.20 -3.10
N GLY A 295 20.43 -31.85 -1.95
CA GLY A 295 19.76 -31.04 -0.92
C GLY A 295 19.78 -29.54 -1.24
N GLY A 296 18.73 -28.83 -0.83
CA GLY A 296 18.57 -27.39 -1.00
C GLY A 296 17.96 -26.97 -2.35
N VAL A 297 18.10 -25.68 -2.66
CA VAL A 297 17.59 -25.07 -3.90
C VAL A 297 18.52 -25.37 -5.05
N GLN A 298 17.97 -25.79 -6.18
CA GLN A 298 18.66 -25.87 -7.47
C GLN A 298 17.81 -25.17 -8.53
N ALA A 299 18.42 -24.22 -9.23
CA ALA A 299 17.81 -23.46 -10.32
C ALA A 299 18.56 -23.79 -11.61
N TYR A 300 17.83 -24.23 -12.64
CA TYR A 300 18.39 -24.69 -13.90
C TYR A 300 17.79 -23.91 -15.08
N GLY A 301 18.64 -23.23 -15.86
CA GLY A 301 18.26 -22.60 -17.13
C GLY A 301 17.14 -21.56 -17.03
N LEU A 302 17.01 -20.89 -15.88
CA LEU A 302 15.83 -20.08 -15.60
C LEU A 302 15.76 -18.87 -16.54
N GLY A 303 14.68 -18.83 -17.33
CA GLY A 303 14.30 -17.68 -18.14
C GLY A 303 12.86 -17.25 -17.86
N LEU A 304 12.58 -15.96 -18.02
CA LEU A 304 11.24 -15.40 -17.87
C LEU A 304 11.00 -14.32 -18.91
N VAL A 305 9.92 -14.49 -19.68
CA VAL A 305 9.43 -13.52 -20.67
C VAL A 305 8.06 -13.00 -20.23
N ILE A 306 7.89 -11.68 -20.17
CA ILE A 306 6.61 -11.02 -19.89
C ILE A 306 6.34 -10.01 -21.01
N ASP A 307 5.14 -10.07 -21.60
CA ASP A 307 4.68 -9.18 -22.67
C ASP A 307 5.69 -9.05 -23.83
N GLY A 308 6.31 -10.19 -24.20
CA GLY A 308 7.32 -10.31 -25.25
C GLY A 308 8.75 -9.88 -24.86
N ARG A 309 8.95 -9.36 -23.65
CA ARG A 309 10.26 -8.87 -23.17
C ARG A 309 10.93 -9.90 -22.23
N PRO A 310 12.19 -10.32 -22.49
CA PRO A 310 12.93 -11.15 -21.54
C PRO A 310 13.32 -10.30 -20.32
N LEU A 311 12.97 -10.81 -19.12
CA LEU A 311 13.31 -10.21 -17.82
C LEU A 311 14.39 -11.00 -17.08
N MET A 312 14.67 -12.23 -17.53
CA MET A 312 15.69 -13.11 -16.98
C MET A 312 16.08 -14.14 -18.05
N THR A 313 17.37 -14.49 -18.12
CA THR A 313 17.96 -15.33 -19.16
C THR A 313 19.05 -16.23 -18.56
N ASP A 314 18.90 -17.55 -18.74
CA ASP A 314 19.84 -18.60 -18.31
C ASP A 314 20.47 -18.40 -16.92
N VAL A 315 19.63 -18.18 -15.91
CA VAL A 315 20.09 -18.15 -14.52
C VAL A 315 20.12 -19.56 -13.96
N THR A 316 21.33 -20.10 -13.82
CA THR A 316 21.62 -21.40 -13.20
C THR A 316 22.46 -21.22 -11.94
N PHE A 317 21.96 -21.68 -10.78
CA PHE A 317 22.68 -21.65 -9.49
C PHE A 317 22.15 -22.72 -8.51
N THR A 318 22.87 -22.96 -7.41
CA THR A 318 22.38 -23.80 -6.29
C THR A 318 22.57 -23.08 -4.95
N ALA A 319 21.75 -23.38 -3.95
CA ALA A 319 21.92 -22.92 -2.57
C ALA A 319 21.61 -24.08 -1.60
N ARG A 320 22.63 -24.56 -0.89
CA ARG A 320 22.60 -25.81 -0.11
C ARG A 320 22.07 -25.59 1.31
N PRO A 321 21.56 -26.63 2.00
CA PRO A 321 21.24 -26.56 3.43
C PRO A 321 22.49 -26.13 4.20
N GLY A 322 22.33 -25.24 5.18
CA GLY A 322 23.45 -24.63 5.90
C GLY A 322 24.01 -23.35 5.26
N THR A 323 23.57 -22.96 4.05
CA THR A 323 24.16 -21.81 3.33
C THR A 323 23.35 -20.53 3.39
N LEU A 324 24.06 -19.40 3.55
CA LEU A 324 23.60 -18.05 3.34
C LEU A 324 24.09 -17.56 1.97
N THR A 325 23.18 -17.47 1.00
CA THR A 325 23.46 -17.00 -0.36
C THR A 325 22.97 -15.57 -0.55
N ALA A 326 23.86 -14.64 -0.85
CA ALA A 326 23.51 -13.28 -1.24
C ALA A 326 23.20 -13.18 -2.73
N VAL A 327 22.15 -12.44 -3.10
CA VAL A 327 21.79 -12.09 -4.48
C VAL A 327 21.98 -10.58 -4.65
N ILE A 328 22.90 -10.19 -5.52
CA ILE A 328 23.34 -8.80 -5.73
C ILE A 328 23.36 -8.45 -7.22
N GLY A 329 23.62 -7.18 -7.52
CA GLY A 329 23.59 -6.63 -8.88
C GLY A 329 22.91 -5.26 -8.92
N PRO A 330 23.06 -4.50 -10.01
CA PRO A 330 22.49 -3.16 -10.14
C PRO A 330 20.95 -3.14 -10.11
N SER A 331 20.38 -1.94 -10.05
CA SER A 331 18.94 -1.75 -10.22
C SER A 331 18.50 -2.26 -11.60
N GLY A 332 17.37 -2.96 -11.67
CA GLY A 332 16.89 -3.59 -12.90
C GLY A 332 17.50 -4.96 -13.25
N ALA A 333 18.54 -5.44 -12.52
CA ALA A 333 19.19 -6.74 -12.77
C ALA A 333 18.35 -7.99 -12.39
N GLY A 334 17.03 -7.90 -12.33
CA GLY A 334 16.14 -9.06 -12.11
C GLY A 334 16.16 -9.69 -10.70
N LYS A 335 16.86 -9.14 -9.70
CA LYS A 335 16.97 -9.71 -8.33
C LYS A 335 15.60 -10.08 -7.71
N SER A 336 14.69 -9.11 -7.64
CA SER A 336 13.32 -9.31 -7.13
C SER A 336 12.40 -10.08 -8.10
N THR A 337 12.89 -10.49 -9.27
CA THR A 337 12.23 -11.44 -10.19
C THR A 337 12.70 -12.86 -9.90
N LEU A 338 14.01 -13.07 -9.71
CA LEU A 338 14.59 -14.37 -9.37
C LEU A 338 13.95 -14.97 -8.11
N ILE A 339 13.82 -14.20 -7.03
CA ILE A 339 13.17 -14.69 -5.79
C ILE A 339 11.68 -15.01 -5.95
N LYS A 340 10.99 -14.43 -6.95
CA LYS A 340 9.58 -14.76 -7.24
C LYS A 340 9.44 -16.09 -7.95
N LEU A 341 10.44 -16.46 -8.77
CA LEU A 341 10.59 -17.78 -9.36
C LEU A 341 11.00 -18.79 -8.29
N VAL A 342 12.11 -18.57 -7.59
CA VAL A 342 12.62 -19.47 -6.55
C VAL A 342 11.63 -19.66 -5.38
N GLY A 343 10.81 -18.66 -5.08
CA GLY A 343 9.71 -18.73 -4.10
C GLY A 343 8.38 -19.30 -4.64
N GLY A 344 8.34 -19.85 -5.86
CA GLY A 344 7.17 -20.46 -6.49
C GLY A 344 6.04 -19.51 -6.92
N SER A 345 6.10 -18.23 -6.52
CA SER A 345 5.04 -17.24 -6.73
C SER A 345 4.80 -16.82 -8.19
N THR A 346 5.74 -17.13 -9.08
CA THR A 346 5.67 -16.94 -10.53
C THR A 346 6.36 -18.15 -11.17
N PRO A 347 5.75 -18.85 -12.15
CA PRO A 347 6.45 -19.90 -12.88
C PRO A 347 7.44 -19.31 -13.89
N PRO A 348 8.57 -19.97 -14.17
CA PRO A 348 9.48 -19.58 -15.25
C PRO A 348 8.85 -19.80 -16.63
N SER A 349 9.40 -19.13 -17.65
CA SER A 349 9.10 -19.42 -19.06
C SER A 349 9.97 -20.54 -19.63
N THR A 350 11.20 -20.68 -19.12
CA THR A 350 12.14 -21.76 -19.45
C THR A 350 12.93 -22.16 -18.21
N GLY A 351 13.39 -23.42 -18.16
CA GLY A 351 14.09 -23.95 -16.99
C GLY A 351 13.15 -24.38 -15.85
N MET A 352 13.74 -24.78 -14.72
CA MET A 352 12.99 -25.23 -13.53
C MET A 352 13.70 -24.88 -12.22
N VAL A 353 12.94 -24.84 -11.12
CA VAL A 353 13.44 -24.71 -9.75
C VAL A 353 13.05 -25.95 -8.96
N THR A 354 14.02 -26.66 -8.40
CA THR A 354 13.78 -27.74 -7.43
C THR A 354 14.27 -27.36 -6.04
N PHE A 355 13.62 -27.93 -5.02
CA PHE A 355 13.98 -27.79 -3.62
C PHE A 355 13.91 -29.16 -2.93
N ASP A 356 15.04 -29.65 -2.39
CA ASP A 356 15.19 -31.00 -1.81
C ASP A 356 14.72 -32.15 -2.75
N GLY A 357 14.79 -31.91 -4.05
CA GLY A 357 14.38 -32.84 -5.12
C GLY A 357 12.93 -32.72 -5.59
N HIS A 358 12.14 -31.80 -5.02
CA HIS A 358 10.76 -31.50 -5.44
C HIS A 358 10.71 -30.27 -6.36
N ASP A 359 9.89 -30.25 -7.40
CA ASP A 359 9.75 -29.06 -8.26
C ASP A 359 8.82 -28.02 -7.61
N VAL A 360 9.34 -26.79 -7.44
CA VAL A 360 8.72 -25.74 -6.64
C VAL A 360 7.40 -25.23 -7.25
N HIS A 361 7.18 -25.42 -8.56
CA HIS A 361 6.04 -24.87 -9.29
C HIS A 361 4.92 -25.90 -9.49
N THR A 362 5.27 -27.13 -9.84
CA THR A 362 4.34 -28.25 -10.01
C THR A 362 3.87 -28.79 -8.66
N GLU A 363 4.77 -28.88 -7.67
CA GLU A 363 4.46 -29.34 -6.30
C GLU A 363 4.20 -28.17 -5.33
N TYR A 364 3.89 -26.97 -5.84
CA TYR A 364 3.71 -25.75 -5.02
C TYR A 364 2.76 -25.93 -3.82
N ALA A 365 1.76 -26.81 -3.93
CA ALA A 365 0.79 -27.08 -2.86
C ALA A 365 1.44 -27.63 -1.56
N SER A 366 2.48 -28.47 -1.67
CA SER A 366 3.29 -28.97 -0.56
C SER A 366 4.47 -28.03 -0.26
N MET A 367 5.15 -27.53 -1.29
CA MET A 367 6.36 -26.71 -1.14
C MET A 367 6.13 -25.35 -0.47
N ARG A 368 4.99 -24.69 -0.69
CA ARG A 368 4.66 -23.36 -0.14
C ARG A 368 4.69 -23.21 1.40
N SER A 369 4.82 -24.31 2.16
CA SER A 369 4.98 -24.26 3.62
C SER A 369 6.42 -24.48 4.10
N ARG A 370 7.27 -25.06 3.23
CA ARG A 370 8.71 -25.22 3.40
C ARG A 370 9.48 -23.94 3.01
N ILE A 371 8.85 -23.10 2.19
CA ILE A 371 9.41 -21.84 1.69
C ILE A 371 8.79 -20.66 2.46
N GLY A 372 9.59 -19.95 3.24
CA GLY A 372 9.23 -18.67 3.85
C GLY A 372 9.76 -17.50 3.01
N LEU A 373 8.90 -16.56 2.64
CA LEU A 373 9.28 -15.36 1.89
C LEU A 373 9.05 -14.09 2.72
N VAL A 374 10.12 -13.34 2.98
CA VAL A 374 10.12 -12.07 3.72
C VAL A 374 10.35 -10.93 2.72
N PRO A 375 9.33 -10.10 2.41
CA PRO A 375 9.48 -8.98 1.47
C PRO A 375 10.33 -7.83 2.05
N GLN A 376 10.65 -6.84 1.20
CA GLN A 376 11.32 -5.59 1.55
C GLN A 376 10.52 -4.82 2.62
N ASP A 377 9.24 -4.56 2.37
CA ASP A 377 8.32 -3.98 3.35
C ASP A 377 8.05 -4.91 4.55
N ASP A 378 7.95 -4.33 5.75
CA ASP A 378 7.48 -5.04 6.94
C ASP A 378 5.95 -5.24 6.90
N VAL A 379 5.50 -6.22 6.10
CA VAL A 379 4.08 -6.60 5.90
C VAL A 379 3.51 -7.29 7.15
N VAL A 380 3.29 -6.52 8.21
CA VAL A 380 2.77 -6.93 9.54
C VAL A 380 1.84 -5.87 10.14
N HIS A 381 0.91 -6.27 11.01
CA HIS A 381 0.00 -5.32 11.69
C HIS A 381 0.73 -4.48 12.76
N SER A 382 1.23 -3.32 12.37
CA SER A 382 2.04 -2.40 13.19
C SER A 382 1.42 -2.03 14.55
N SER A 383 0.09 -1.88 14.61
CA SER A 383 -0.65 -1.51 15.84
C SER A 383 -0.68 -2.61 16.92
N LEU A 384 -0.42 -3.88 16.57
CA LEU A 384 -0.42 -5.01 17.51
C LEU A 384 0.92 -5.15 18.23
N THR A 385 0.93 -5.89 19.36
CA THR A 385 2.20 -6.34 19.95
C THR A 385 2.78 -7.52 19.18
N VAL A 386 4.09 -7.74 19.27
CA VAL A 386 4.77 -8.85 18.56
C VAL A 386 4.14 -10.21 18.91
N ASP A 387 3.93 -10.49 20.20
CA ASP A 387 3.23 -11.72 20.64
C ASP A 387 1.75 -11.77 20.20
N GLN A 388 1.06 -10.64 20.01
CA GLN A 388 -0.29 -10.65 19.45
C GLN A 388 -0.25 -11.02 17.97
N ALA A 389 0.59 -10.39 17.16
CA ALA A 389 0.73 -10.66 15.73
C ALA A 389 1.11 -12.13 15.48
N LEU A 390 2.17 -12.62 16.15
CA LEU A 390 2.61 -14.02 16.06
C LEU A 390 1.52 -14.98 16.53
N ARG A 391 0.83 -14.70 17.64
CA ARG A 391 -0.29 -15.55 18.10
C ARG A 391 -1.53 -15.48 17.22
N TYR A 392 -1.72 -14.48 16.35
CA TYR A 392 -2.78 -14.48 15.34
C TYR A 392 -2.37 -15.27 14.09
N ALA A 393 -1.19 -14.99 13.53
CA ALA A 393 -0.64 -15.74 12.40
C ALA A 393 -0.58 -17.25 12.71
N ALA A 394 -0.12 -17.63 13.90
CA ALA A 394 -0.05 -19.03 14.32
C ALA A 394 -1.42 -19.72 14.53
N GLN A 395 -2.57 -19.04 14.47
CA GLN A 395 -3.90 -19.71 14.43
C GLN A 395 -4.45 -19.89 13.02
N LEU A 396 -3.88 -19.15 12.06
CA LEU A 396 -4.21 -19.21 10.63
C LEU A 396 -3.24 -20.12 9.86
N ARG A 397 -1.95 -20.14 10.24
CA ARG A 397 -0.90 -20.94 9.60
C ARG A 397 -0.74 -22.35 10.17
N LEU A 398 -0.91 -22.55 11.49
CA LEU A 398 -0.76 -23.87 12.11
C LEU A 398 -2.07 -24.69 12.07
N PRO A 399 -1.99 -26.03 12.06
CA PRO A 399 -3.14 -26.92 12.04
C PRO A 399 -4.24 -26.59 13.08
N PRO A 400 -5.54 -26.75 12.75
CA PRO A 400 -6.64 -26.56 13.68
C PRO A 400 -6.52 -27.35 14.98
N ASP A 401 -5.95 -28.55 14.96
CA ASP A 401 -5.78 -29.42 16.12
C ASP A 401 -4.55 -29.10 17.00
N THR A 402 -3.71 -28.15 16.59
CA THR A 402 -2.64 -27.59 17.44
C THR A 402 -3.24 -26.86 18.65
N SER A 403 -2.86 -27.31 19.86
CA SER A 403 -3.43 -26.81 21.11
C SER A 403 -3.02 -25.37 21.42
N ARG A 404 -3.70 -24.76 22.41
CA ARG A 404 -3.33 -23.41 22.90
C ARG A 404 -1.95 -23.38 23.56
N ALA A 405 -1.49 -24.50 24.13
CA ALA A 405 -0.16 -24.63 24.71
C ALA A 405 0.89 -24.86 23.61
N ASP A 406 0.70 -25.86 22.74
CA ASP A 406 1.56 -26.16 21.59
C ASP A 406 1.88 -24.88 20.80
N ARG A 407 0.84 -24.12 20.42
CA ARG A 407 0.98 -22.86 19.67
C ARG A 407 1.71 -21.78 20.45
N ARG A 408 1.56 -21.72 21.79
CA ARG A 408 2.34 -20.80 22.61
C ARG A 408 3.81 -21.20 22.60
N ASN A 409 4.11 -22.49 22.71
CA ASN A 409 5.48 -22.99 22.71
C ASN A 409 6.18 -22.69 21.37
N VAL A 410 5.49 -22.84 20.22
CA VAL A 410 6.00 -22.40 18.91
C VAL A 410 6.30 -20.89 18.88
N VAL A 411 5.38 -20.05 19.36
CA VAL A 411 5.58 -18.58 19.39
C VAL A 411 6.74 -18.18 20.32
N GLU A 412 6.83 -18.77 21.51
CA GLU A 412 7.92 -18.49 22.47
C GLU A 412 9.27 -19.03 21.95
N ARG A 413 9.30 -20.16 21.21
CA ARG A 413 10.49 -20.73 20.52
C ARG A 413 11.02 -19.74 19.47
N VAL A 414 10.14 -19.26 18.56
CA VAL A 414 10.51 -18.30 17.50
C VAL A 414 10.91 -16.93 18.08
N LEU A 415 10.28 -16.49 19.18
CA LEU A 415 10.68 -15.27 19.89
C LEU A 415 12.08 -15.40 20.51
N ALA A 416 12.46 -16.58 21.02
CA ALA A 416 13.79 -16.83 21.55
C ALA A 416 14.85 -16.92 20.44
N GLU A 417 14.57 -17.67 19.36
CA GLU A 417 15.47 -17.85 18.21
C GLU A 417 15.89 -16.52 17.55
N LEU A 418 15.01 -15.51 17.58
CA LEU A 418 15.25 -14.19 16.99
C LEU A 418 15.60 -13.09 18.02
N GLU A 419 15.80 -13.45 19.30
CA GLU A 419 16.10 -12.55 20.43
C GLU A 419 15.02 -11.47 20.67
N LEU A 420 13.75 -11.78 20.37
CA LEU A 420 12.58 -10.89 20.51
C LEU A 420 11.78 -11.08 21.81
N THR A 421 12.15 -12.04 22.66
CA THR A 421 11.41 -12.44 23.86
C THR A 421 11.07 -11.28 24.80
N GLU A 422 12.00 -10.34 25.02
CA GLU A 422 11.77 -9.16 25.87
C GLU A 422 10.77 -8.18 25.24
N HIS A 423 10.84 -8.03 23.92
CA HIS A 423 10.01 -7.09 23.17
C HIS A 423 8.63 -7.65 22.83
N LYS A 424 8.29 -8.88 23.24
CA LYS A 424 7.02 -9.54 22.86
C LYS A 424 5.75 -8.75 23.24
N LYS A 425 5.81 -7.98 24.34
CA LYS A 425 4.73 -7.08 24.80
C LYS A 425 4.74 -5.69 24.14
N LYS A 426 5.82 -5.31 23.44
CA LYS A 426 5.96 -4.02 22.75
C LYS A 426 5.15 -4.03 21.45
N ARG A 427 4.57 -2.88 21.07
CA ARG A 427 3.90 -2.72 19.75
C ARG A 427 4.93 -2.69 18.63
N ILE A 428 4.55 -3.23 17.46
CA ILE A 428 5.42 -3.33 16.29
C ILE A 428 5.79 -1.94 15.73
N ASP A 429 4.89 -0.97 15.81
CA ASP A 429 5.14 0.45 15.48
C ASP A 429 6.14 1.17 16.41
N LYS A 430 6.52 0.58 17.55
CA LYS A 430 7.53 1.11 18.48
C LYS A 430 8.84 0.31 18.51
N LEU A 431 9.01 -0.67 17.62
CA LEU A 431 10.28 -1.38 17.44
C LEU A 431 11.30 -0.51 16.68
N SER A 432 12.60 -0.74 16.91
CA SER A 432 13.65 -0.24 16.00
C SER A 432 13.54 -0.92 14.63
N GLY A 433 14.22 -0.40 13.60
CA GLY A 433 14.17 -0.97 12.25
C GLY A 433 14.55 -2.46 12.23
N GLY A 434 15.73 -2.79 12.76
CA GLY A 434 16.20 -4.17 12.87
C GLY A 434 15.23 -5.06 13.64
N GLN A 435 14.74 -4.62 14.82
CA GLN A 435 13.73 -5.35 15.61
C GLN A 435 12.44 -5.63 14.82
N ARG A 436 12.01 -4.70 13.96
CA ARG A 436 10.81 -4.84 13.12
C ARG A 436 11.03 -5.85 12.00
N LYS A 437 12.18 -5.81 11.31
CA LYS A 437 12.54 -6.85 10.33
C LYS A 437 12.64 -8.22 10.99
N ARG A 438 13.25 -8.34 12.19
CA ARG A 438 13.23 -9.60 12.96
C ARG A 438 11.79 -10.08 13.19
N ALA A 439 10.85 -9.20 13.52
CA ALA A 439 9.44 -9.56 13.69
C ALA A 439 8.74 -9.95 12.37
N SER A 440 9.16 -9.43 11.22
CA SER A 440 8.67 -9.85 9.90
C SER A 440 9.21 -11.23 9.48
N VAL A 441 10.46 -11.55 9.85
CA VAL A 441 11.06 -12.91 9.74
C VAL A 441 10.34 -13.89 10.67
N ALA A 442 10.07 -13.50 11.92
CA ALA A 442 9.38 -14.31 12.92
C ALA A 442 8.02 -14.83 12.42
N MET A 443 7.30 -14.03 11.63
CA MET A 443 6.00 -14.39 11.06
C MET A 443 6.08 -15.52 10.01
N GLU A 444 7.22 -15.69 9.33
CA GLU A 444 7.47 -16.85 8.46
C GLU A 444 7.98 -18.06 9.26
N LEU A 445 8.89 -17.85 10.23
CA LEU A 445 9.44 -18.96 11.04
C LEU A 445 8.38 -19.72 11.87
N LEU A 446 7.18 -19.17 12.05
CA LEU A 446 6.04 -19.87 12.67
C LEU A 446 5.68 -21.21 12.02
N THR A 447 6.02 -21.44 10.74
CA THR A 447 5.77 -22.72 10.05
C THR A 447 7.03 -23.58 9.89
N GLY A 448 8.15 -23.20 10.51
CA GLY A 448 9.43 -23.90 10.42
C GLY A 448 9.93 -24.14 8.99
N PRO A 449 9.98 -23.12 8.11
CA PRO A 449 10.42 -23.29 6.73
C PRO A 449 11.91 -23.66 6.65
N SER A 450 12.23 -24.60 5.75
CA SER A 450 13.58 -25.08 5.45
C SER A 450 14.32 -24.15 4.47
N LEU A 451 13.57 -23.45 3.61
CA LEU A 451 14.06 -22.38 2.73
C LEU A 451 13.51 -21.03 3.21
N LEU A 452 14.39 -20.09 3.53
CA LEU A 452 14.03 -18.72 3.88
C LEU A 452 14.59 -17.75 2.84
N ILE A 453 13.72 -17.03 2.15
CA ILE A 453 14.07 -16.02 1.14
C ILE A 453 13.73 -14.64 1.69
N LEU A 454 14.67 -13.70 1.63
CA LEU A 454 14.50 -12.33 2.09
C LEU A 454 14.81 -11.33 0.98
N ASP A 455 13.84 -10.46 0.68
CA ASP A 455 14.03 -9.28 -0.16
C ASP A 455 14.44 -8.11 0.75
N GLU A 456 15.64 -7.56 0.51
CA GLU A 456 16.22 -6.41 1.23
C GLU A 456 15.95 -6.38 2.76
N PRO A 457 16.53 -7.31 3.54
CA PRO A 457 16.33 -7.34 4.99
C PRO A 457 17.09 -6.27 5.78
N THR A 458 18.04 -5.59 5.15
CA THR A 458 18.97 -4.63 5.77
C THR A 458 18.79 -3.20 5.26
N SER A 459 17.89 -2.99 4.30
CA SER A 459 17.62 -1.69 3.67
C SER A 459 16.98 -0.73 4.67
N GLY A 460 17.48 0.51 4.72
CA GLY A 460 17.03 1.54 5.68
C GLY A 460 17.41 1.29 7.14
N LEU A 461 18.38 0.41 7.42
CA LEU A 461 18.95 0.21 8.76
C LEU A 461 20.29 0.97 8.89
N ASP A 462 20.65 1.33 10.13
CA ASP A 462 22.02 1.74 10.46
C ASP A 462 22.98 0.53 10.39
N PRO A 463 24.30 0.75 10.23
CA PRO A 463 25.27 -0.35 10.09
C PRO A 463 25.31 -1.34 11.27
N ALA A 464 24.96 -0.91 12.49
CA ALA A 464 24.94 -1.81 13.65
C ALA A 464 23.70 -2.71 13.64
N LEU A 465 22.54 -2.21 13.21
CA LEU A 465 21.34 -3.02 12.99
C LEU A 465 21.42 -3.90 11.72
N ASP A 466 22.07 -3.43 10.64
CA ASP A 466 22.41 -4.26 9.46
C ASP A 466 23.22 -5.50 9.90
N ARG A 467 24.36 -5.27 10.58
CA ARG A 467 25.21 -6.36 11.09
C ARG A 467 24.46 -7.34 11.99
N GLN A 468 23.56 -6.85 12.85
CA GLN A 468 22.72 -7.71 13.69
C GLN A 468 21.76 -8.57 12.87
N VAL A 469 21.12 -8.02 11.84
CA VAL A 469 20.24 -8.78 10.95
C VAL A 469 21.04 -9.82 10.18
N MET A 470 22.18 -9.47 9.58
CA MET A 470 23.04 -10.43 8.87
C MET A 470 23.60 -11.53 9.80
N THR A 471 23.92 -11.20 11.05
CA THR A 471 24.33 -12.20 12.06
C THR A 471 23.20 -13.16 12.42
N MET A 472 21.96 -12.67 12.49
CA MET A 472 20.77 -13.50 12.71
C MET A 472 20.49 -14.39 11.49
N LEU A 473 20.62 -13.89 10.25
CA LEU A 473 20.47 -14.71 9.04
C LEU A 473 21.54 -15.80 8.93
N ARG A 474 22.80 -15.50 9.28
CA ARG A 474 23.90 -16.47 9.39
C ARG A 474 23.52 -17.60 10.36
N ARG A 475 23.09 -17.27 11.59
CA ARG A 475 22.62 -18.27 12.58
C ARG A 475 21.42 -19.10 12.11
N LEU A 476 20.49 -18.51 11.35
CA LEU A 476 19.36 -19.26 10.79
C LEU A 476 19.81 -20.27 9.73
N ALA A 477 20.85 -19.95 8.96
CA ALA A 477 21.52 -20.89 8.05
C ALA A 477 22.33 -21.95 8.82
N ASP A 478 23.10 -21.56 9.85
CA ASP A 478 23.87 -22.47 10.71
C ASP A 478 22.99 -23.55 11.37
N ALA A 479 21.72 -23.23 11.62
CA ALA A 479 20.68 -24.17 12.06
C ALA A 479 20.17 -25.14 10.96
N GLY A 480 20.88 -25.25 9.82
CA GLY A 480 20.62 -26.19 8.74
C GLY A 480 19.72 -25.68 7.60
N ARG A 481 19.18 -24.44 7.67
CA ARG A 481 18.29 -23.90 6.64
C ARG A 481 19.05 -23.45 5.39
N VAL A 482 18.35 -23.37 4.25
CA VAL A 482 18.79 -22.58 3.10
C VAL A 482 18.33 -21.15 3.32
N VAL A 483 19.23 -20.17 3.28
CA VAL A 483 18.89 -18.74 3.40
C VAL A 483 19.35 -17.99 2.17
N ILE A 484 18.41 -17.38 1.45
CA ILE A 484 18.68 -16.54 0.27
C ILE A 484 18.34 -15.10 0.61
N VAL A 485 19.28 -14.17 0.46
CA VAL A 485 19.11 -12.74 0.77
C VAL A 485 19.40 -11.88 -0.45
N VAL A 486 18.39 -11.16 -0.97
CA VAL A 486 18.61 -10.04 -1.89
C VAL A 486 19.12 -8.86 -1.08
N THR A 487 20.25 -8.27 -1.47
CA THR A 487 20.82 -7.12 -0.77
C THR A 487 21.40 -6.08 -1.74
N HIS A 488 21.29 -4.82 -1.33
CA HIS A 488 22.08 -3.69 -1.87
C HIS A 488 23.21 -3.27 -0.91
N SER A 489 23.19 -3.72 0.36
CA SER A 489 24.32 -3.56 1.30
C SER A 489 25.41 -4.59 0.97
N LEU A 490 26.62 -4.09 0.72
CA LEU A 490 27.80 -4.86 0.35
C LEU A 490 28.69 -5.21 1.56
N THR A 491 28.56 -4.43 2.64
CA THR A 491 29.42 -4.42 3.84
C THR A 491 29.60 -5.79 4.50
N TYR A 492 28.59 -6.64 4.41
CA TYR A 492 28.55 -7.94 5.10
C TYR A 492 28.46 -9.15 4.16
N LEU A 493 28.79 -8.99 2.87
CA LEU A 493 28.84 -10.12 1.91
C LEU A 493 29.83 -11.21 2.34
N ASN A 494 30.90 -10.85 3.05
CA ASN A 494 31.87 -11.80 3.61
C ASN A 494 31.29 -12.71 4.73
N MET A 495 30.02 -12.52 5.14
CA MET A 495 29.29 -13.44 6.03
C MET A 495 28.48 -14.50 5.28
N CYS A 496 28.40 -14.39 3.94
CA CYS A 496 27.66 -15.29 3.06
C CYS A 496 28.61 -16.35 2.49
N ASP A 497 28.15 -17.60 2.36
CA ASP A 497 28.96 -18.67 1.76
C ASP A 497 29.01 -18.56 0.24
N GLN A 498 28.03 -17.86 -0.35
CA GLN A 498 27.89 -17.68 -1.78
C GLN A 498 27.30 -16.31 -2.11
N VAL A 499 27.76 -15.74 -3.23
CA VAL A 499 27.25 -14.53 -3.87
C VAL A 499 26.82 -14.90 -5.28
N LEU A 500 25.59 -14.55 -5.63
CA LEU A 500 25.04 -14.58 -6.99
C LEU A 500 24.91 -13.14 -7.49
N LEU A 501 25.77 -12.76 -8.42
CA LEU A 501 25.77 -11.46 -9.08
C LEU A 501 24.98 -11.55 -10.39
N LEU A 502 23.89 -10.79 -10.47
CA LEU A 502 23.07 -10.66 -11.67
C LEU A 502 23.41 -9.38 -12.44
N ALA A 503 23.40 -9.48 -13.76
CA ALA A 503 23.54 -8.37 -14.70
C ALA A 503 22.17 -7.87 -15.21
N PRO A 504 22.09 -6.65 -15.80
CA PRO A 504 20.90 -6.18 -16.51
C PRO A 504 20.37 -7.20 -17.54
N GLY A 505 19.04 -7.28 -17.65
CA GLY A 505 18.36 -8.37 -18.38
C GLY A 505 18.28 -9.70 -17.60
N GLY A 506 18.74 -9.73 -16.35
CA GLY A 506 18.63 -10.89 -15.46
C GLY A 506 19.49 -12.06 -15.92
N LYS A 507 20.77 -11.79 -16.19
CA LYS A 507 21.80 -12.75 -16.63
C LYS A 507 22.78 -13.03 -15.49
N THR A 508 23.34 -14.24 -15.40
CA THR A 508 24.35 -14.54 -14.36
C THR A 508 25.73 -14.03 -14.76
N ALA A 509 26.33 -13.17 -13.92
CA ALA A 509 27.70 -12.67 -14.07
C ALA A 509 28.71 -13.39 -13.15
N PHE A 510 28.29 -13.78 -11.94
CA PHE A 510 29.09 -14.61 -11.03
C PHE A 510 28.18 -15.41 -10.09
N ALA A 511 28.57 -16.65 -9.78
CA ALA A 511 27.99 -17.46 -8.73
C ALA A 511 29.11 -18.24 -8.03
N GLY A 512 29.38 -17.94 -6.76
CA GLY A 512 30.49 -18.54 -6.03
C GLY A 512 30.73 -17.87 -4.67
N PRO A 513 31.73 -18.31 -3.88
CA PRO A 513 32.02 -17.70 -2.58
C PRO A 513 32.54 -16.25 -2.74
N PRO A 514 32.33 -15.35 -1.75
CA PRO A 514 32.69 -13.94 -1.89
C PRO A 514 34.16 -13.68 -2.27
N ASN A 515 35.08 -14.49 -1.75
CA ASN A 515 36.52 -14.40 -2.04
C ASN A 515 36.89 -14.83 -3.47
N GLY A 516 35.98 -15.46 -4.23
CA GLY A 516 36.17 -15.78 -5.64
C GLY A 516 35.91 -14.60 -6.60
N ILE A 517 35.38 -13.46 -6.11
CA ILE A 517 34.96 -12.35 -6.98
C ILE A 517 36.13 -11.69 -7.71
N GLU A 518 37.29 -11.55 -7.05
CA GLU A 518 38.48 -10.91 -7.62
C GLU A 518 39.01 -11.69 -8.82
N ALA A 519 39.22 -12.99 -8.66
CA ALA A 519 39.60 -13.90 -9.73
C ALA A 519 38.54 -13.99 -10.84
N ALA A 520 37.29 -13.59 -10.55
CA ALA A 520 36.20 -13.65 -11.51
C ALA A 520 35.92 -12.35 -12.28
N MET A 521 36.26 -11.19 -11.70
CA MET A 521 35.93 -9.85 -12.21
C MET A 521 37.15 -8.97 -12.46
N GLY A 522 38.32 -9.31 -11.92
CA GLY A 522 39.58 -8.56 -12.05
C GLY A 522 39.83 -7.51 -10.96
N THR A 523 38.90 -7.35 -10.01
CA THR A 523 38.98 -6.40 -8.89
C THR A 523 38.08 -6.85 -7.73
N THR A 524 38.30 -6.30 -6.54
CA THR A 524 37.41 -6.42 -5.38
C THR A 524 36.50 -5.21 -5.19
N ASP A 525 36.69 -4.13 -5.95
CA ASP A 525 35.84 -2.94 -5.85
C ASP A 525 34.47 -3.16 -6.51
N TRP A 526 33.42 -3.07 -5.70
CA TRP A 526 32.04 -3.27 -6.16
C TRP A 526 31.53 -2.17 -7.09
N ALA A 527 32.10 -0.96 -7.05
CA ALA A 527 31.77 0.10 -8.00
C ALA A 527 32.25 -0.28 -9.41
N ASP A 528 33.51 -0.70 -9.55
CA ASP A 528 34.08 -1.19 -10.81
C ASP A 528 33.34 -2.44 -11.32
N ILE A 529 33.04 -3.39 -10.42
CA ILE A 529 32.27 -4.60 -10.75
C ILE A 529 30.89 -4.22 -11.30
N PHE A 530 30.14 -3.37 -10.61
CA PHE A 530 28.81 -2.96 -11.07
C PHE A 530 28.87 -2.10 -12.34
N ALA A 531 29.89 -1.26 -12.53
CA ALA A 531 30.10 -0.54 -13.78
C ALA A 531 30.35 -1.51 -14.94
N ARG A 532 31.30 -2.45 -14.81
CA ARG A 532 31.59 -3.47 -15.83
C ARG A 532 30.37 -4.31 -16.18
N VAL A 533 29.65 -4.80 -15.17
CA VAL A 533 28.45 -5.64 -15.30
C VAL A 533 27.25 -4.87 -15.88
N SER A 534 27.23 -3.54 -15.77
CA SER A 534 26.19 -2.70 -16.39
C SER A 534 26.52 -2.33 -17.84
N THR A 535 27.81 -2.11 -18.15
CA THR A 535 28.29 -1.69 -19.48
C THR A 535 28.31 -2.85 -20.49
N ASP A 536 28.72 -4.06 -20.10
CA ASP A 536 28.61 -5.26 -20.95
C ASP A 536 27.98 -6.46 -20.20
N PRO A 537 26.65 -6.48 -20.04
CA PRO A 537 25.93 -7.59 -19.41
C PRO A 537 26.09 -8.93 -20.15
N ASP A 538 26.31 -8.90 -21.47
CA ASP A 538 26.36 -10.08 -22.34
C ASP A 538 27.76 -10.69 -22.46
N GLY A 539 28.82 -9.86 -22.43
CA GLY A 539 30.20 -10.30 -22.35
C GLY A 539 30.50 -10.98 -21.03
N VAL A 540 30.15 -10.33 -19.90
CA VAL A 540 30.38 -10.92 -18.57
C VAL A 540 29.57 -12.22 -18.39
N HIS A 541 28.35 -12.29 -18.93
CA HIS A 541 27.57 -13.54 -18.93
C HIS A 541 28.21 -14.65 -19.79
N ARG A 542 28.72 -14.33 -20.99
CA ARG A 542 29.52 -15.27 -21.81
C ARG A 542 30.77 -15.76 -21.07
N GLU A 543 31.51 -14.87 -20.42
CA GLU A 543 32.68 -15.24 -19.62
C GLU A 543 32.32 -16.14 -18.44
N TYR A 544 31.16 -15.91 -17.81
CA TYR A 544 30.66 -16.77 -16.73
C TYR A 544 30.35 -18.18 -17.24
N LEU A 545 29.59 -18.30 -18.34
CA LEU A 545 29.24 -19.58 -18.97
C LEU A 545 30.46 -20.34 -19.51
N ALA A 546 31.45 -19.62 -20.06
CA ALA A 546 32.71 -20.22 -20.51
C ALA A 546 33.54 -20.82 -19.37
N ARG A 547 33.35 -20.33 -18.14
CA ARG A 547 33.98 -20.85 -16.90
C ARG A 547 33.13 -21.90 -16.19
N HIS A 548 31.82 -21.87 -16.40
CA HIS A 548 30.83 -22.75 -15.76
C HIS A 548 29.90 -23.33 -16.84
N PRO A 549 30.38 -24.32 -17.63
CA PRO A 549 29.54 -24.97 -18.64
C PRO A 549 28.31 -25.59 -17.99
N ALA A 550 27.16 -25.47 -18.65
CA ALA A 550 25.87 -25.84 -18.07
C ALA A 550 25.86 -27.31 -17.63
N PRO A 551 25.37 -27.62 -16.40
CA PRO A 551 25.16 -28.99 -15.98
C PRO A 551 24.10 -29.66 -16.90
N PRO A 552 24.14 -31.00 -17.06
CA PRO A 552 23.12 -31.69 -17.83
C PRO A 552 21.73 -31.41 -17.24
N PRO A 553 20.70 -31.20 -18.07
CA PRO A 553 19.34 -30.96 -17.57
C PRO A 553 18.89 -32.10 -16.64
N PRO A 554 18.24 -31.79 -15.50
CA PRO A 554 17.62 -32.82 -14.67
C PRO A 554 16.58 -33.60 -15.50
N GLU A 555 16.47 -34.90 -15.21
CA GLU A 555 15.56 -35.80 -15.92
C GLU A 555 14.11 -35.33 -15.77
N GLN A 556 13.51 -34.92 -16.89
CA GLN A 556 12.19 -34.29 -16.89
C GLN A 556 11.12 -35.32 -16.55
N LEU A 557 10.51 -35.19 -15.37
CA LEU A 557 9.25 -35.85 -15.05
C LEU A 557 8.23 -35.53 -16.18
N PRO A 558 7.52 -36.54 -16.71
CA PRO A 558 6.70 -36.35 -17.90
C PRO A 558 5.62 -35.28 -17.67
N PRO A 559 5.31 -34.43 -18.68
CA PRO A 559 4.37 -33.32 -18.54
C PRO A 559 2.92 -33.82 -18.41
N GLY A 560 2.56 -34.32 -17.22
CA GLY A 560 1.41 -35.20 -17.05
C GLY A 560 0.76 -35.27 -15.66
N SER A 561 1.24 -34.58 -14.62
CA SER A 561 0.47 -34.49 -13.36
C SER A 561 0.83 -33.29 -12.45
N ALA A 562 0.02 -32.23 -12.51
CA ALA A 562 -0.15 -31.27 -11.40
C ALA A 562 -1.43 -30.42 -11.59
N ALA A 563 -2.59 -30.95 -11.19
CA ALA A 563 -3.74 -30.08 -10.94
C ALA A 563 -3.40 -29.20 -9.73
N VAL A 564 -3.52 -27.86 -9.85
CA VAL A 564 -3.19 -26.91 -8.78
C VAL A 564 -3.90 -27.33 -7.49
N GLY A 565 -3.13 -27.82 -6.53
CA GLY A 565 -3.64 -28.52 -5.36
C GLY A 565 -4.67 -27.68 -4.60
N THR A 566 -5.80 -28.29 -4.25
CA THR A 566 -6.83 -27.61 -3.45
C THR A 566 -6.23 -27.10 -2.14
N PRO A 567 -6.49 -25.83 -1.75
CA PRO A 567 -5.89 -25.27 -0.54
C PRO A 567 -6.29 -26.08 0.70
N PRO A 568 -5.44 -26.11 1.74
CA PRO A 568 -5.64 -26.96 2.92
C PRO A 568 -7.01 -26.75 3.56
N HIS A 569 -7.68 -27.85 3.93
CA HIS A 569 -9.03 -27.86 4.47
C HIS A 569 -9.10 -27.31 5.90
N THR A 570 -8.96 -25.99 6.01
CA THR A 570 -9.09 -25.24 7.27
C THR A 570 -10.54 -24.83 7.50
N SER A 571 -11.00 -24.88 8.75
CA SER A 571 -12.40 -24.58 9.06
C SER A 571 -12.68 -23.08 8.97
N LEU A 572 -13.55 -22.70 8.01
CA LEU A 572 -13.95 -21.31 7.74
C LEU A 572 -14.40 -20.57 9.01
N TRP A 573 -15.13 -21.25 9.89
CA TRP A 573 -15.55 -20.73 11.20
C TRP A 573 -14.38 -20.36 12.13
N ARG A 574 -13.31 -21.16 12.18
CA ARG A 574 -12.12 -20.85 13.00
C ARG A 574 -11.37 -19.65 12.43
N GLN A 575 -11.21 -19.59 11.10
CA GLN A 575 -10.62 -18.43 10.44
C GLN A 575 -11.45 -17.16 10.71
N PHE A 576 -12.77 -17.23 10.55
CA PHE A 576 -13.71 -16.14 10.83
C PHE A 576 -13.56 -15.63 12.27
N PHE A 577 -13.63 -16.49 13.29
CA PHE A 577 -13.51 -16.06 14.69
C PHE A 577 -12.10 -15.53 15.02
N THR A 578 -11.05 -16.06 14.39
CA THR A 578 -9.67 -15.57 14.55
C THR A 578 -9.52 -14.16 13.95
N VAL A 579 -10.02 -13.93 12.73
CA VAL A 579 -9.96 -12.63 12.05
C VAL A 579 -10.89 -11.62 12.73
N ALA A 580 -12.10 -12.00 13.13
CA ALA A 580 -13.02 -11.10 13.86
C ALA A 580 -12.40 -10.63 15.18
N ARG A 581 -11.76 -11.55 15.93
CA ARG A 581 -11.00 -11.22 17.15
C ARG A 581 -9.72 -10.43 16.85
N ARG A 582 -9.17 -10.48 15.64
CA ARG A 582 -8.06 -9.59 15.22
C ARG A 582 -8.61 -8.19 14.94
N GLN A 583 -9.67 -8.07 14.16
CA GLN A 583 -10.31 -6.80 13.79
C GLN A 583 -10.69 -5.97 15.02
N THR A 584 -11.41 -6.57 15.99
CA THR A 584 -11.81 -5.85 17.22
C THR A 584 -10.60 -5.40 18.05
N ARG A 585 -9.48 -6.14 18.04
CA ARG A 585 -8.24 -5.70 18.67
C ARG A 585 -7.49 -4.63 17.89
N LEU A 586 -7.53 -4.65 16.55
CA LEU A 586 -6.92 -3.61 15.73
C LEU A 586 -7.62 -2.26 15.96
N ILE A 587 -8.95 -2.26 15.92
CA ILE A 587 -9.79 -1.09 16.23
C ILE A 587 -9.47 -0.54 17.64
N ALA A 588 -9.35 -1.41 18.65
CA ALA A 588 -9.03 -1.00 20.02
C ALA A 588 -7.53 -0.69 20.26
N ALA A 589 -6.63 -1.03 19.33
CA ALA A 589 -5.19 -0.79 19.47
C ALA A 589 -4.78 0.61 18.99
N ASP A 590 -5.42 1.15 17.97
CA ASP A 590 -5.26 2.56 17.61
C ASP A 590 -6.08 3.44 18.56
N ARG A 591 -5.43 3.96 19.61
CA ARG A 591 -6.08 4.84 20.60
C ARG A 591 -6.66 6.11 19.99
N GLY A 592 -6.03 6.65 18.94
CA GLY A 592 -6.48 7.90 18.31
C GLY A 592 -7.73 7.67 17.47
N TYR A 593 -7.69 6.67 16.60
CA TYR A 593 -8.84 6.28 15.79
C TYR A 593 -9.99 5.72 16.65
N PHE A 594 -9.70 4.97 17.72
CA PHE A 594 -10.70 4.48 18.67
C PHE A 594 -11.39 5.63 19.42
N ALA A 595 -10.63 6.61 19.93
CA ALA A 595 -11.21 7.78 20.60
C ALA A 595 -12.07 8.60 19.63
N PHE A 596 -11.59 8.84 18.40
CA PHE A 596 -12.35 9.49 17.34
C PHE A 596 -13.67 8.75 17.04
N LEU A 597 -13.64 7.44 16.77
CA LEU A 597 -14.83 6.63 16.52
C LEU A 597 -15.78 6.55 17.73
N THR A 598 -15.27 6.69 18.95
CA THR A 598 -16.09 6.69 20.16
C THR A 598 -16.81 8.03 20.36
N ILE A 599 -16.13 9.16 20.06
CA ILE A 599 -16.67 10.52 20.20
C ILE A 599 -17.61 10.88 19.04
N LEU A 600 -17.32 10.41 17.82
CA LEU A 600 -18.06 10.72 16.59
C LEU A 600 -19.60 10.58 16.69
N PRO A 601 -20.20 9.48 17.20
CA PRO A 601 -21.65 9.39 17.33
C PRO A 601 -22.25 10.40 18.32
N PHE A 602 -21.50 10.85 19.34
CA PHE A 602 -21.99 11.90 20.25
C PHE A 602 -22.04 13.26 19.55
N LEU A 603 -21.04 13.59 18.74
CA LEU A 603 -21.03 14.82 17.93
C LEU A 603 -22.16 14.85 16.90
N LEU A 604 -22.41 13.71 16.23
CA LEU A 604 -23.47 13.59 15.23
C LEU A 604 -24.87 13.58 15.86
N GLY A 605 -25.04 12.96 17.04
CA GLY A 605 -26.28 13.05 17.82
C GLY A 605 -26.54 14.47 18.32
N ALA A 606 -25.50 15.16 18.82
CA ALA A 606 -25.61 16.54 19.28
C ALA A 606 -25.97 17.52 18.14
N LEU A 607 -25.53 17.26 16.90
CA LEU A 607 -25.90 18.09 15.74
C LEU A 607 -27.41 18.11 15.49
N ALA A 608 -28.13 17.02 15.77
CA ALA A 608 -29.59 16.99 15.65
C ALA A 608 -30.30 17.90 16.67
N LEU A 609 -29.64 18.27 17.77
CA LEU A 609 -30.16 19.19 18.78
C LEU A 609 -30.06 20.66 18.36
N VAL A 610 -29.19 20.97 17.38
CA VAL A 610 -28.98 22.32 16.83
C VAL A 610 -30.13 22.74 15.89
N VAL A 611 -30.93 21.79 15.40
CA VAL A 611 -32.12 22.07 14.57
C VAL A 611 -33.09 22.97 15.36
N PRO A 612 -33.55 24.11 14.82
CA PRO A 612 -34.48 25.00 15.52
C PRO A 612 -35.86 24.35 15.67
N GLY A 613 -36.48 24.55 16.84
CA GLY A 613 -37.82 24.05 17.16
C GLY A 613 -37.87 23.26 18.48
N SER A 614 -39.06 22.73 18.78
CA SER A 614 -39.38 21.98 20.00
C SER A 614 -40.43 20.88 19.80
N VAL A 615 -40.81 20.55 18.57
CA VAL A 615 -41.70 19.40 18.28
C VAL A 615 -40.90 18.14 17.95
N GLY A 616 -39.65 18.28 17.51
CA GLY A 616 -38.75 17.15 17.26
C GLY A 616 -39.23 16.26 16.13
N LEU A 617 -39.51 14.98 16.44
CA LEU A 617 -40.17 14.01 15.54
C LEU A 617 -41.70 13.96 15.74
N GLY A 618 -42.26 14.92 16.48
CA GLY A 618 -43.69 15.19 16.63
C GLY A 618 -44.25 16.13 15.56
N GLN A 619 -45.57 16.19 15.45
CA GLN A 619 -46.28 16.90 14.39
C GLN A 619 -46.00 18.42 14.43
N ALA A 620 -45.44 18.95 13.34
CA ALA A 620 -45.12 20.36 13.19
C ALA A 620 -46.33 21.19 12.70
N ASP A 621 -46.44 22.41 13.22
CA ASP A 621 -47.37 23.43 12.76
C ASP A 621 -46.87 24.06 11.45
N PRO A 622 -47.61 23.98 10.32
CA PRO A 622 -47.23 24.59 9.05
C PRO A 622 -47.10 26.13 9.10
N HIS A 623 -47.68 26.79 10.10
CA HIS A 623 -47.58 28.24 10.33
C HIS A 623 -46.66 28.59 11.51
N GLY A 624 -46.04 27.59 12.15
CA GLY A 624 -45.14 27.76 13.28
C GLY A 624 -43.75 28.29 12.88
N ARG A 625 -42.91 28.53 13.88
CA ARG A 625 -41.54 29.06 13.67
C ARG A 625 -40.54 28.07 13.04
N SER A 626 -40.88 26.78 12.97
CA SER A 626 -39.97 25.72 12.51
C SER A 626 -40.73 24.53 11.87
N PRO A 627 -41.52 24.75 10.80
CA PRO A 627 -42.45 23.75 10.25
C PRO A 627 -41.75 22.51 9.65
N ASN A 628 -40.45 22.60 9.39
CA ASN A 628 -39.64 21.54 8.78
C ASN A 628 -38.71 20.83 9.80
N GLU A 629 -38.84 21.09 11.11
CA GLU A 629 -38.01 20.47 12.16
C GLU A 629 -37.92 18.92 12.05
N PRO A 630 -39.03 18.17 11.89
CA PRO A 630 -38.97 16.71 11.82
C PRO A 630 -38.21 16.19 10.59
N GLN A 631 -38.37 16.88 9.46
CA GLN A 631 -37.65 16.60 8.21
C GLN A 631 -36.15 16.86 8.38
N GLN A 632 -35.78 17.99 8.98
CA GLN A 632 -34.38 18.38 9.20
C GLN A 632 -33.67 17.41 10.15
N ILE A 633 -34.30 17.04 11.27
CA ILE A 633 -33.77 16.03 12.20
C ILE A 633 -33.57 14.69 11.48
N LEU A 634 -34.57 14.20 10.73
CA LEU A 634 -34.48 12.91 10.06
C LEU A 634 -33.41 12.87 8.96
N VAL A 635 -33.22 13.98 8.23
CA VAL A 635 -32.12 14.14 7.26
C VAL A 635 -30.76 14.04 7.96
N LEU A 636 -30.56 14.76 9.07
CA LEU A 636 -29.33 14.73 9.84
C LEU A 636 -29.04 13.33 10.39
N LEU A 637 -30.06 12.63 10.91
CA LEU A 637 -29.94 11.25 11.40
C LEU A 637 -29.54 10.27 10.29
N ASN A 638 -30.16 10.36 9.11
CA ASN A 638 -29.82 9.52 7.97
C ASN A 638 -28.39 9.77 7.46
N LEU A 639 -27.96 11.03 7.41
CA LEU A 639 -26.59 11.39 7.02
C LEU A 639 -25.55 10.98 8.07
N ALA A 640 -25.87 11.09 9.36
CA ALA A 640 -25.04 10.56 10.44
C ALA A 640 -24.86 9.04 10.31
N ALA A 641 -25.93 8.29 10.04
CA ALA A 641 -25.86 6.84 9.81
C ALA A 641 -24.97 6.48 8.61
N VAL A 642 -25.17 7.15 7.46
CA VAL A 642 -24.34 6.97 6.26
C VAL A 642 -22.86 7.24 6.54
N PHE A 643 -22.57 8.36 7.21
CA PHE A 643 -21.20 8.79 7.51
C PHE A 643 -20.50 7.85 8.50
N LEU A 644 -21.16 7.45 9.59
CA LEU A 644 -20.64 6.46 10.54
C LEU A 644 -20.26 5.14 9.86
N GLY A 645 -21.19 4.60 9.06
CA GLY A 645 -20.98 3.36 8.30
C GLY A 645 -19.74 3.43 7.39
N ALA A 646 -19.67 4.45 6.54
CA ALA A 646 -18.55 4.62 5.62
C ALA A 646 -17.22 4.90 6.36
N ALA A 647 -17.21 5.77 7.38
CA ALA A 647 -16.00 6.15 8.12
C ALA A 647 -15.36 5.00 8.91
N LEU A 648 -16.14 4.00 9.34
CA LEU A 648 -15.65 2.76 9.96
C LEU A 648 -14.79 1.91 9.03
N THR A 649 -15.04 1.95 7.71
CA THR A 649 -14.63 0.89 6.76
C THR A 649 -13.79 1.38 5.59
N ILE A 650 -13.88 2.66 5.22
CA ILE A 650 -13.27 3.21 4.01
C ILE A 650 -11.72 3.08 3.96
N ARG A 651 -11.04 3.02 5.11
CA ARG A 651 -9.57 2.84 5.21
C ARG A 651 -9.11 1.38 5.34
N ASP A 652 -10.02 0.44 5.60
CA ASP A 652 -9.68 -0.89 6.12
C ASP A 652 -9.05 -1.84 5.08
N LEU A 653 -9.68 -2.03 3.92
CA LEU A 653 -9.17 -2.99 2.93
C LEU A 653 -7.96 -2.49 2.16
N VAL A 654 -7.83 -1.17 1.94
CA VAL A 654 -6.64 -0.58 1.29
C VAL A 654 -5.41 -0.73 2.19
N GLY A 655 -5.54 -0.46 3.49
CA GLY A 655 -4.45 -0.58 4.47
C GLY A 655 -3.99 -2.02 4.74
N GLU A 656 -4.91 -2.99 4.75
CA GLU A 656 -4.57 -4.40 4.99
C GLU A 656 -4.21 -5.20 3.71
N ARG A 657 -4.25 -4.58 2.52
CA ARG A 657 -4.20 -5.30 1.21
C ARG A 657 -2.98 -6.21 1.03
N SER A 658 -1.80 -5.78 1.49
CA SER A 658 -0.56 -6.56 1.44
C SER A 658 -0.58 -7.74 2.40
N ILE A 659 -1.03 -7.50 3.65
CA ILE A 659 -1.16 -8.51 4.70
C ILE A 659 -2.18 -9.57 4.29
N PHE A 660 -3.37 -9.17 3.81
CA PHE A 660 -4.40 -10.10 3.34
C PHE A 660 -3.87 -11.01 2.23
N ARG A 661 -3.13 -10.49 1.25
CA ARG A 661 -2.51 -11.30 0.19
C ARG A 661 -1.50 -12.31 0.73
N ARG A 662 -0.63 -11.90 1.67
CA ARG A 662 0.34 -12.77 2.38
C ARG A 662 -0.38 -13.89 3.14
N GLU A 663 -1.47 -13.59 3.84
CA GLU A 663 -2.27 -14.60 4.55
C GLU A 663 -3.10 -15.50 3.61
N GLN A 664 -3.59 -14.96 2.49
CA GLN A 664 -4.37 -15.70 1.49
C GLN A 664 -3.54 -16.79 0.80
N ALA A 665 -2.26 -16.51 0.49
CA ALA A 665 -1.33 -17.50 -0.07
C ALA A 665 -1.08 -18.71 0.87
N VAL A 666 -1.07 -18.46 2.19
CA VAL A 666 -0.88 -19.54 3.18
C VAL A 666 -2.18 -20.31 3.46
N GLY A 667 -3.36 -19.74 3.12
CA GLY A 667 -4.65 -20.45 3.13
C GLY A 667 -5.83 -19.69 3.72
N LEU A 668 -5.71 -18.38 4.01
CA LEU A 668 -6.84 -17.59 4.51
C LEU A 668 -7.96 -17.46 3.47
N SER A 669 -9.17 -17.91 3.81
CA SER A 669 -10.33 -17.78 2.95
C SER A 669 -10.81 -16.32 2.89
N ALA A 670 -10.89 -15.77 1.68
CA ALA A 670 -11.55 -14.48 1.42
C ALA A 670 -12.99 -14.44 1.97
N SER A 671 -13.66 -15.60 2.07
CA SER A 671 -14.99 -15.73 2.67
C SER A 671 -14.97 -15.45 4.18
N ALA A 672 -14.02 -16.06 4.90
CA ALA A 672 -13.90 -15.92 6.34
C ALA A 672 -13.39 -14.52 6.73
N TYR A 673 -12.43 -13.98 5.97
CA TYR A 673 -11.91 -12.63 6.13
C TYR A 673 -12.97 -11.55 5.92
N LEU A 674 -13.68 -11.57 4.77
CA LEU A 674 -14.73 -10.60 4.51
C LEU A 674 -15.89 -10.73 5.49
N GLY A 675 -16.39 -11.96 5.73
CA GLY A 675 -17.47 -12.19 6.70
C GLY A 675 -17.15 -11.68 8.10
N ALA A 676 -15.91 -11.90 8.57
CA ALA A 676 -15.45 -11.41 9.86
C ALA A 676 -15.49 -9.87 9.96
N LYS A 677 -15.04 -9.17 8.90
CA LYS A 677 -15.12 -7.71 8.81
C LYS A 677 -16.56 -7.23 8.76
N VAL A 678 -17.41 -7.82 7.90
CA VAL A 678 -18.84 -7.49 7.81
C VAL A 678 -19.50 -7.57 9.18
N VAL A 679 -19.35 -8.68 9.91
CA VAL A 679 -19.99 -8.84 11.23
C VAL A 679 -19.44 -7.87 12.27
N VAL A 680 -18.11 -7.67 12.34
CA VAL A 680 -17.51 -6.73 13.31
C VAL A 680 -17.95 -5.29 13.04
N TYR A 681 -17.97 -4.86 11.78
CA TYR A 681 -18.39 -3.51 11.41
C TYR A 681 -19.90 -3.31 11.53
N SER A 682 -20.72 -4.32 11.28
CA SER A 682 -22.17 -4.21 11.48
C SER A 682 -22.53 -4.02 12.96
N VAL A 683 -21.86 -4.73 13.87
CA VAL A 683 -22.03 -4.54 15.32
C VAL A 683 -21.57 -3.16 15.76
N ALA A 684 -20.42 -2.68 15.25
CA ALA A 684 -19.92 -1.33 15.55
C ALA A 684 -20.88 -0.23 15.08
N ALA A 685 -21.37 -0.32 13.83
CA ALA A 685 -22.32 0.61 13.24
C ALA A 685 -23.65 0.65 14.03
N ALA A 686 -24.23 -0.51 14.35
CA ALA A 686 -25.48 -0.58 15.11
C ALA A 686 -25.38 0.06 16.51
N ILE A 687 -24.23 -0.11 17.20
CA ILE A 687 -23.95 0.53 18.50
C ILE A 687 -23.76 2.04 18.34
N GLN A 688 -23.00 2.51 17.35
CA GLN A 688 -22.81 3.94 17.12
C GLN A 688 -24.13 4.65 16.76
N THR A 689 -24.96 4.04 15.92
CA THR A 689 -26.29 4.57 15.59
C THR A 689 -27.24 4.54 16.80
N ALA A 690 -27.13 3.56 17.71
CA ALA A 690 -27.89 3.58 18.97
C ALA A 690 -27.61 4.84 19.79
N VAL A 691 -26.33 5.25 19.88
CA VAL A 691 -25.94 6.49 20.58
C VAL A 691 -26.50 7.74 19.90
N VAL A 692 -26.39 7.84 18.56
CA VAL A 692 -26.96 8.97 17.80
C VAL A 692 -28.46 9.11 18.02
N VAL A 693 -29.20 8.00 17.88
CA VAL A 693 -30.67 7.98 18.02
C VAL A 693 -31.11 8.25 19.46
N ALA A 694 -30.42 7.68 20.47
CA ALA A 694 -30.71 7.96 21.87
C ALA A 694 -30.51 9.44 22.24
N ILE A 695 -29.46 10.10 21.74
CA ILE A 695 -29.23 11.54 21.97
C ILE A 695 -30.33 12.39 21.32
N ALA A 696 -30.70 12.09 20.07
CA ALA A 696 -31.76 12.80 19.37
C ALA A 696 -33.12 12.65 20.07
N ILE A 697 -33.49 11.42 20.46
CA ILE A 697 -34.74 11.17 21.19
C ILE A 697 -34.72 11.86 22.57
N ALA A 698 -33.61 11.82 23.30
CA ALA A 698 -33.50 12.44 24.62
C ALA A 698 -33.57 13.99 24.58
N GLY A 699 -33.07 14.62 23.52
CA GLY A 699 -33.04 16.08 23.40
C GLY A 699 -34.13 16.71 22.51
N LYS A 700 -34.83 15.92 21.67
CA LYS A 700 -35.90 16.39 20.77
C LYS A 700 -37.20 15.59 20.85
N GLY A 701 -37.21 14.39 21.43
CA GLY A 701 -38.37 13.50 21.47
C GLY A 701 -38.43 12.50 20.31
N GLY A 702 -39.04 11.34 20.57
CA GLY A 702 -39.21 10.24 19.62
C GLY A 702 -40.46 10.36 18.72
N PRO A 703 -40.70 9.39 17.81
CA PRO A 703 -41.79 9.46 16.85
C PRO A 703 -43.17 9.26 17.50
N VAL A 704 -44.03 10.27 17.41
CA VAL A 704 -45.32 10.31 18.14
C VAL A 704 -46.45 9.49 17.50
N ARG A 705 -46.20 8.85 16.36
CA ARG A 705 -47.23 8.29 15.46
C ARG A 705 -47.41 6.77 15.57
N GLY A 706 -46.62 6.12 16.42
CA GLY A 706 -46.58 4.66 16.55
C GLY A 706 -45.56 4.01 15.58
N ALA A 707 -45.34 2.70 15.76
CA ALA A 707 -44.48 1.91 14.88
C ALA A 707 -45.27 1.29 13.73
N VAL A 708 -44.62 1.08 12.59
CA VAL A 708 -45.22 0.46 11.40
C VAL A 708 -45.28 -1.07 11.52
N VAL A 709 -44.28 -1.70 12.14
CA VAL A 709 -44.10 -3.16 12.17
C VAL A 709 -43.74 -3.71 13.55
N LEU A 710 -42.85 -3.04 14.29
CA LEU A 710 -42.19 -3.60 15.48
C LEU A 710 -42.83 -3.21 16.82
N GLY A 711 -43.94 -2.48 16.81
CA GLY A 711 -44.68 -2.05 18.01
C GLY A 711 -44.02 -0.95 18.85
N ASN A 712 -42.71 -0.70 18.69
CA ASN A 712 -41.98 0.40 19.33
C ASN A 712 -41.28 1.26 18.27
N ALA A 713 -41.66 2.55 18.18
CA ALA A 713 -41.23 3.43 17.10
C ALA A 713 -39.76 3.88 17.23
N ASP A 714 -39.26 4.03 18.46
CA ASP A 714 -37.87 4.39 18.74
C ASP A 714 -36.91 3.26 18.32
N ALA A 715 -37.27 2.02 18.63
CA ALA A 715 -36.53 0.82 18.24
C ALA A 715 -36.61 0.57 16.72
N GLU A 716 -37.73 0.87 16.09
CA GLU A 716 -37.90 0.77 14.64
C GLU A 716 -37.07 1.83 13.90
N LEU A 717 -37.05 3.08 14.38
CA LEU A 717 -36.21 4.16 13.86
C LEU A 717 -34.72 3.89 14.07
N TRP A 718 -34.33 3.33 15.22
CA TRP A 718 -32.97 2.84 15.42
C TRP A 718 -32.63 1.75 14.40
N LEU A 719 -33.52 0.78 14.15
CA LEU A 719 -33.25 -0.32 13.23
C LEU A 719 -33.07 0.18 11.78
N THR A 720 -33.94 1.07 11.27
CA THR A 720 -33.81 1.59 9.90
C THR A 720 -32.51 2.36 9.71
N LEU A 721 -32.14 3.21 10.67
CA LEU A 721 -30.87 3.94 10.65
C LEU A 721 -29.66 3.02 10.84
N ALA A 722 -29.74 1.99 11.69
CA ALA A 722 -28.67 1.03 11.89
C ALA A 722 -28.43 0.18 10.63
N LEU A 723 -29.48 -0.28 9.97
CA LEU A 723 -29.38 -0.97 8.67
C LEU A 723 -28.77 -0.05 7.60
N THR A 724 -29.11 1.24 7.61
CA THR A 724 -28.51 2.24 6.71
C THR A 724 -27.01 2.37 6.95
N ALA A 725 -26.58 2.48 8.21
CA ALA A 725 -25.17 2.53 8.57
C ALA A 725 -24.42 1.23 8.21
N ILE A 726 -25.04 0.07 8.42
CA ILE A 726 -24.51 -1.24 8.03
C ILE A 726 -24.26 -1.32 6.52
N VAL A 727 -25.23 -0.90 5.70
CA VAL A 727 -25.09 -0.97 4.23
C VAL A 727 -24.10 0.08 3.72
N SER A 728 -24.07 1.29 4.28
CA SER A 728 -23.02 2.28 3.97
C SER A 728 -21.62 1.82 4.40
N ALA A 729 -21.50 0.97 5.44
CA ALA A 729 -20.24 0.30 5.75
C ALA A 729 -19.83 -0.74 4.69
N MET A 730 -20.78 -1.40 4.03
CA MET A 730 -20.46 -2.27 2.88
C MET A 730 -19.98 -1.44 1.69
N VAL A 731 -20.58 -0.27 1.44
CA VAL A 731 -20.12 0.69 0.41
C VAL A 731 -18.71 1.22 0.74
N GLY A 732 -18.43 1.52 2.00
CA GLY A 732 -17.09 1.89 2.46
C GLY A 732 -16.05 0.80 2.21
N LEU A 733 -16.37 -0.47 2.51
CA LEU A 733 -15.50 -1.61 2.14
C LEU A 733 -15.32 -1.72 0.62
N ALA A 734 -16.36 -1.50 -0.18
CA ALA A 734 -16.27 -1.54 -1.65
C ALA A 734 -15.33 -0.48 -2.20
N LEU A 735 -15.47 0.77 -1.77
CA LEU A 735 -14.57 1.87 -2.13
C LEU A 735 -13.14 1.62 -1.63
N SER A 736 -12.97 1.07 -0.42
CA SER A 736 -11.66 0.65 0.10
C SER A 736 -11.00 -0.46 -0.76
N SER A 737 -11.80 -1.31 -1.42
CA SER A 737 -11.32 -2.31 -2.40
C SER A 737 -11.03 -1.74 -3.81
N LEU A 738 -11.46 -0.50 -4.07
CA LEU A 738 -11.22 0.23 -5.33
C LEU A 738 -10.00 1.16 -5.24
N ALA A 739 -9.79 1.81 -4.10
CA ALA A 739 -8.69 2.74 -3.84
C ALA A 739 -7.30 2.12 -4.11
N ARG A 740 -6.37 2.94 -4.63
CA ARG A 740 -4.97 2.56 -4.84
C ARG A 740 -4.08 2.94 -3.66
N SER A 741 -4.34 4.10 -3.01
CA SER A 741 -3.65 4.55 -1.79
C SER A 741 -4.64 4.92 -0.68
N SER A 742 -4.13 5.05 0.55
CA SER A 742 -4.89 5.50 1.72
C SER A 742 -5.23 6.99 1.71
N GLU A 743 -4.65 7.78 0.79
CA GLU A 743 -4.94 9.22 0.65
C GLU A 743 -6.22 9.43 -0.17
N GLN A 744 -6.38 8.68 -1.26
CA GLN A 744 -7.57 8.68 -2.13
C GLN A 744 -8.88 8.38 -1.37
N VAL A 745 -8.78 7.75 -0.20
CA VAL A 745 -9.91 7.37 0.66
C VAL A 745 -10.67 8.59 1.20
N LEU A 746 -10.00 9.70 1.54
CA LEU A 746 -10.69 10.81 2.20
C LEU A 746 -11.62 11.60 1.24
N PRO A 747 -11.20 11.97 0.01
CA PRO A 747 -12.12 12.55 -0.98
C PRO A 747 -13.30 11.63 -1.33
N LEU A 748 -13.07 10.31 -1.43
CA LEU A 748 -14.14 9.33 -1.69
C LEU A 748 -15.19 9.31 -0.57
N LEU A 749 -14.78 9.46 0.69
CA LEU A 749 -15.71 9.56 1.83
C LEU A 749 -16.58 10.82 1.74
N VAL A 750 -15.99 11.97 1.39
CA VAL A 750 -16.73 13.24 1.20
C VAL A 750 -17.72 13.11 0.03
N GLY A 751 -17.30 12.51 -1.09
CA GLY A 751 -18.16 12.25 -2.24
C GLY A 751 -19.38 11.38 -1.90
N VAL A 752 -19.20 10.32 -1.09
CA VAL A 752 -20.32 9.48 -0.60
C VAL A 752 -21.31 10.30 0.22
N ILE A 753 -20.84 11.17 1.11
CA ILE A 753 -21.70 12.02 1.96
C ILE A 753 -22.47 13.02 1.08
N MET A 754 -21.79 13.72 0.17
CA MET A 754 -22.41 14.73 -0.71
C MET A 754 -23.46 14.12 -1.64
N ILE A 755 -23.15 12.99 -2.29
CA ILE A 755 -24.10 12.27 -3.15
C ILE A 755 -25.30 11.77 -2.32
N SER A 756 -25.06 11.25 -1.11
CA SER A 756 -26.14 10.81 -0.21
C SER A 756 -27.02 11.97 0.27
N MET A 757 -26.45 13.14 0.52
CA MET A 757 -27.16 14.35 0.94
C MET A 757 -28.10 14.89 -0.14
N VAL A 758 -27.68 14.89 -1.40
CA VAL A 758 -28.51 15.30 -2.53
C VAL A 758 -29.59 14.26 -2.84
N PHE A 759 -29.21 12.98 -2.96
CA PHE A 759 -30.09 11.95 -3.54
C PHE A 759 -30.93 11.16 -2.53
N ALA A 760 -30.82 11.38 -1.21
CA ALA A 760 -31.69 10.71 -0.23
C ALA A 760 -33.19 11.09 -0.36
N GLY A 761 -33.50 12.20 -1.04
CA GLY A 761 -34.86 12.72 -1.21
C GLY A 761 -35.35 13.66 -0.09
N GLY A 762 -34.63 13.74 1.03
CA GLY A 762 -35.04 14.53 2.19
C GLY A 762 -34.71 16.04 2.14
N LEU A 763 -33.72 16.45 1.35
CA LEU A 763 -33.37 17.87 1.13
C LEU A 763 -33.77 18.35 -0.26
N VAL A 764 -33.45 17.56 -1.28
CA VAL A 764 -33.82 17.83 -2.68
C VAL A 764 -34.87 16.80 -3.09
N PRO A 765 -36.06 17.20 -3.57
CA PRO A 765 -37.06 16.27 -4.06
C PRO A 765 -36.60 15.67 -5.39
N VAL A 766 -36.19 14.39 -5.35
CA VAL A 766 -35.73 13.63 -6.53
C VAL A 766 -36.89 12.96 -7.27
N THR A 767 -37.94 12.59 -6.55
CA THR A 767 -39.09 11.82 -7.03
C THR A 767 -39.90 12.59 -8.07
N GLY A 768 -40.29 11.92 -9.16
CA GLY A 768 -40.91 12.53 -10.34
C GLY A 768 -39.93 13.11 -11.35
N ARG A 769 -38.61 13.04 -11.11
CA ARG A 769 -37.57 13.50 -12.05
C ARG A 769 -36.89 12.31 -12.74
N THR A 770 -37.32 12.02 -13.96
CA THR A 770 -36.75 10.95 -14.80
C THR A 770 -35.23 11.06 -14.91
N GLY A 771 -34.53 9.94 -14.79
CA GLY A 771 -33.07 9.87 -14.68
C GLY A 771 -32.59 10.00 -13.23
N LEU A 772 -32.85 11.15 -12.59
CA LEU A 772 -32.40 11.43 -11.22
C LEU A 772 -33.03 10.45 -10.20
N GLU A 773 -34.31 10.11 -10.35
CA GLU A 773 -34.99 9.18 -9.46
C GLU A 773 -34.37 7.78 -9.53
N GLN A 774 -34.06 7.28 -10.73
CA GLN A 774 -33.43 5.98 -10.94
C GLN A 774 -32.01 5.92 -10.39
N VAL A 775 -31.24 7.03 -10.48
CA VAL A 775 -29.92 7.14 -9.83
C VAL A 775 -30.04 7.06 -8.30
N SER A 776 -31.09 7.65 -7.71
CA SER A 776 -31.30 7.58 -6.25
C SER A 776 -31.50 6.15 -5.73
N TRP A 777 -32.08 5.25 -6.54
CA TRP A 777 -32.34 3.86 -6.14
C TRP A 777 -31.07 3.03 -5.90
N LEU A 778 -29.90 3.47 -6.39
CA LEU A 778 -28.62 2.80 -6.17
C LEU A 778 -27.98 3.16 -4.80
N LEU A 779 -28.52 4.15 -4.09
CA LEU A 779 -27.90 4.73 -2.89
C LEU A 779 -28.58 4.23 -1.61
N PRO A 780 -27.83 3.65 -0.65
CA PRO A 780 -28.41 3.19 0.63
C PRO A 780 -29.14 4.30 1.40
N ALA A 781 -28.65 5.54 1.29
CA ALA A 781 -29.23 6.72 1.91
C ALA A 781 -30.69 7.02 1.49
N ARG A 782 -31.09 6.59 0.27
CA ARG A 782 -32.44 6.78 -0.27
C ARG A 782 -33.47 5.89 0.42
N TRP A 783 -33.16 4.60 0.48
CA TRP A 783 -34.00 3.57 1.11
C TRP A 783 -33.96 3.68 2.64
N GLY A 784 -32.80 4.03 3.21
CA GLY A 784 -32.63 4.33 4.62
C GLY A 784 -33.47 5.51 5.09
N PHE A 785 -33.49 6.61 4.32
CA PHE A 785 -34.36 7.75 4.59
C PHE A 785 -35.83 7.37 4.44
N ALA A 786 -36.19 6.61 3.40
CA ALA A 786 -37.57 6.23 3.14
C ALA A 786 -38.17 5.34 4.24
N ALA A 787 -37.47 4.28 4.66
CA ALA A 787 -37.91 3.43 5.76
C ALA A 787 -38.06 4.23 7.07
N SER A 788 -37.12 5.12 7.36
CA SER A 788 -37.15 5.97 8.56
C SER A 788 -38.27 7.03 8.50
N ALA A 789 -38.57 7.56 7.31
CA ALA A 789 -39.67 8.51 7.09
C ALA A 789 -41.04 7.85 7.14
N SER A 790 -41.13 6.58 6.72
CA SER A 790 -42.29 5.71 6.93
C SER A 790 -42.50 5.46 8.42
N THR A 791 -41.46 5.07 9.18
CA THR A 791 -41.51 4.91 10.65
C THR A 791 -42.05 6.16 11.35
N VAL A 792 -41.59 7.36 10.98
CA VAL A 792 -42.00 8.64 11.61
C VAL A 792 -43.39 9.13 11.15
N ASP A 793 -43.97 8.57 10.08
CA ASP A 793 -45.15 9.13 9.39
C ASP A 793 -44.90 10.57 8.90
N LEU A 794 -43.70 10.81 8.35
CA LEU A 794 -43.17 12.14 7.99
C LEU A 794 -44.15 12.95 7.13
N ARG A 795 -44.92 12.27 6.25
CA ARG A 795 -45.93 12.87 5.38
C ARG A 795 -47.10 13.56 6.11
N LYS A 796 -47.33 13.24 7.38
CA LYS A 796 -48.32 13.92 8.25
C LYS A 796 -47.65 14.79 9.32
N VAL A 797 -46.42 14.43 9.70
CA VAL A 797 -45.64 15.08 10.76
C VAL A 797 -44.94 16.36 10.28
N ALA A 798 -44.52 16.43 9.01
CA ALA A 798 -43.96 17.62 8.37
C ALA A 798 -44.83 18.04 7.15
N PRO A 799 -45.94 18.76 7.37
CA PRO A 799 -46.98 18.97 6.33
C PRO A 799 -46.55 19.80 5.12
N LEU A 800 -45.42 20.51 5.17
CA LEU A 800 -44.86 21.27 4.05
C LEU A 800 -43.91 20.44 3.15
N VAL A 801 -43.64 19.17 3.48
CA VAL A 801 -42.66 18.36 2.73
C VAL A 801 -43.21 17.85 1.40
N SER A 802 -42.36 17.80 0.37
CA SER A 802 -42.69 17.15 -0.91
C SER A 802 -42.96 15.65 -0.71
N ALA A 803 -44.20 15.22 -0.90
CA ALA A 803 -44.67 13.91 -0.45
C ALA A 803 -44.30 12.74 -1.38
N ASP A 804 -43.28 11.97 -1.00
CA ASP A 804 -42.92 10.71 -1.69
C ASP A 804 -43.93 9.57 -1.43
N LYS A 805 -44.08 8.63 -2.37
CA LYS A 805 -44.83 7.38 -2.17
C LYS A 805 -44.13 6.43 -1.20
N LEU A 806 -42.79 6.34 -1.22
CA LEU A 806 -42.03 5.43 -0.36
C LEU A 806 -42.22 5.76 1.13
N TRP A 807 -42.37 7.04 1.50
CA TRP A 807 -42.55 7.49 2.89
C TRP A 807 -43.97 7.25 3.43
N THR A 808 -44.72 6.28 2.90
CA THR A 808 -46.07 5.96 3.39
C THR A 808 -45.98 5.00 4.57
N HIS A 809 -46.33 5.53 5.75
CA HIS A 809 -46.43 4.81 7.03
C HIS A 809 -47.34 3.58 6.92
N SER A 810 -46.76 2.45 6.54
CA SER A 810 -47.47 1.19 6.25
C SER A 810 -46.47 0.06 6.02
N ALA A 811 -46.79 -1.14 6.52
CA ALA A 811 -45.87 -2.28 6.51
C ALA A 811 -45.37 -2.69 5.10
N PRO A 812 -46.16 -2.68 4.01
CA PRO A 812 -45.69 -3.10 2.69
C PRO A 812 -44.57 -2.21 2.12
N TRP A 813 -44.67 -0.89 2.28
CA TRP A 813 -43.65 0.05 1.82
C TRP A 813 -42.41 0.01 2.70
N TRP A 814 -42.58 -0.02 4.04
CA TRP A 814 -41.47 -0.18 4.98
C TRP A 814 -40.65 -1.47 4.72
N TRP A 815 -41.33 -2.60 4.48
CA TRP A 815 -40.66 -3.86 4.13
C TRP A 815 -39.97 -3.80 2.77
N THR A 816 -40.51 -3.05 1.80
CA THR A 816 -39.89 -2.86 0.48
C THR A 816 -38.60 -2.05 0.61
N ASP A 817 -38.64 -0.93 1.34
CA ASP A 817 -37.46 -0.09 1.57
C ASP A 817 -36.34 -0.88 2.27
N VAL A 818 -36.68 -1.61 3.34
CA VAL A 818 -35.74 -2.45 4.09
C VAL A 818 -35.20 -3.61 3.23
N ALA A 819 -36.04 -4.24 2.41
CA ALA A 819 -35.62 -5.34 1.54
C ALA A 819 -34.65 -4.87 0.44
N VAL A 820 -34.90 -3.73 -0.20
CA VAL A 820 -34.00 -3.17 -1.23
C VAL A 820 -32.70 -2.67 -0.59
N LEU A 821 -32.76 -2.04 0.58
CA LEU A 821 -31.57 -1.64 1.35
C LEU A 821 -30.67 -2.85 1.67
N LEU A 822 -31.25 -3.94 2.17
CA LEU A 822 -30.53 -5.19 2.43
C LEU A 822 -29.98 -5.84 1.16
N LEU A 823 -30.75 -5.83 0.06
CA LEU A 823 -30.31 -6.34 -1.24
C LEU A 823 -29.08 -5.57 -1.77
N LEU A 824 -29.07 -4.23 -1.67
CA LEU A 824 -27.89 -3.41 -1.99
C LEU A 824 -26.68 -3.83 -1.14
N GLY A 825 -26.86 -4.03 0.17
CA GLY A 825 -25.81 -4.54 1.06
C GLY A 825 -25.24 -5.90 0.62
N VAL A 826 -26.10 -6.83 0.20
CA VAL A 826 -25.69 -8.15 -0.31
C VAL A 826 -24.94 -8.02 -1.65
N LEU A 827 -25.44 -7.21 -2.59
CA LEU A 827 -24.80 -6.99 -3.90
C LEU A 827 -23.42 -6.35 -3.76
N VAL A 828 -23.30 -5.31 -2.92
CA VAL A 828 -22.03 -4.65 -2.62
C VAL A 828 -21.05 -5.60 -1.93
N THR A 829 -21.52 -6.41 -0.97
CA THR A 829 -20.70 -7.46 -0.33
C THR A 829 -20.25 -8.53 -1.35
N ALA A 830 -21.11 -8.90 -2.30
CA ALA A 830 -20.77 -9.83 -3.38
C ALA A 830 -19.72 -9.26 -4.35
N PHE A 831 -19.77 -7.95 -4.65
CA PHE A 831 -18.75 -7.25 -5.42
C PHE A 831 -17.39 -7.23 -4.71
N VAL A 832 -17.36 -6.91 -3.41
CA VAL A 832 -16.12 -7.00 -2.60
C VAL A 832 -15.59 -8.43 -2.56
N ARG A 833 -16.48 -9.42 -2.36
CA ARG A 833 -16.14 -10.84 -2.42
C ARG A 833 -15.53 -11.23 -3.76
N TRP A 834 -16.04 -10.72 -4.87
CA TRP A 834 -15.50 -10.97 -6.22
C TRP A 834 -14.11 -10.34 -6.39
N ARG A 835 -13.93 -9.08 -5.97
CA ARG A 835 -12.62 -8.37 -5.98
C ARG A 835 -11.55 -9.02 -5.09
N LEU A 836 -11.93 -9.70 -4.00
CA LEU A 836 -11.00 -10.39 -3.07
C LEU A 836 -10.68 -11.84 -3.46
N ARG A 837 -11.27 -12.40 -4.54
CA ARG A 837 -10.84 -13.72 -5.04
C ARG A 837 -9.50 -13.59 -5.76
N LEU A 838 -8.58 -14.51 -5.47
CA LEU A 838 -7.44 -14.75 -6.35
C LEU A 838 -7.96 -15.08 -7.76
N ALA A 839 -7.34 -14.49 -8.78
CA ALA A 839 -7.42 -15.06 -10.12
C ALA A 839 -6.67 -16.40 -10.09
N ALA A 840 -7.33 -17.48 -10.52
CA ALA A 840 -6.65 -18.77 -10.66
C ALA A 840 -5.52 -18.63 -11.71
N ALA A 841 -4.37 -19.24 -11.48
CA ALA A 841 -3.21 -19.07 -12.35
C ALA A 841 -3.48 -19.54 -13.80
N GLY A 842 -4.36 -20.53 -13.99
CA GLY A 842 -4.81 -21.01 -15.31
C GLY A 842 -5.74 -20.06 -16.08
N ASP A 843 -6.21 -18.96 -15.47
CA ASP A 843 -7.04 -17.93 -16.14
C ASP A 843 -6.18 -16.91 -16.95
N ARG A 844 -4.90 -17.25 -17.18
CA ARG A 844 -3.93 -16.51 -18.00
C ARG A 844 -3.62 -17.25 -19.30
N THR A 845 -4.63 -17.49 -20.13
CA THR A 845 -4.37 -17.73 -21.55
C THR A 845 -3.73 -16.47 -22.17
N PRO A 846 -2.71 -16.58 -23.04
CA PRO A 846 -2.04 -15.43 -23.64
C PRO A 846 -2.88 -14.82 -24.79
N ALA A 847 -4.12 -14.43 -24.51
CA ALA A 847 -5.03 -13.83 -25.49
C ALA A 847 -6.16 -12.97 -24.85
N GLY A 848 -5.94 -11.66 -24.72
CA GLY A 848 -6.90 -10.55 -24.89
C GLY A 848 -8.24 -10.43 -24.12
N GLY A 849 -8.89 -11.50 -23.68
CA GLY A 849 -10.31 -11.50 -23.29
C GLY A 849 -10.59 -11.21 -21.81
N GLY A 850 -10.07 -12.04 -20.90
CA GLY A 850 -10.49 -12.07 -19.50
C GLY A 850 -10.20 -10.78 -18.71
N SER A 851 -9.14 -10.05 -19.07
CA SER A 851 -8.84 -8.74 -18.47
C SER A 851 -9.86 -7.67 -18.88
N ARG A 852 -10.25 -7.63 -20.17
CA ARG A 852 -11.21 -6.66 -20.70
C ARG A 852 -12.55 -6.73 -19.99
N LEU A 853 -13.09 -7.92 -19.71
CA LEU A 853 -14.36 -8.06 -18.98
C LEU A 853 -14.24 -7.57 -17.52
N ARG A 854 -13.15 -7.93 -16.82
CA ARG A 854 -12.91 -7.50 -15.43
C ARG A 854 -12.68 -6.00 -15.32
N THR A 855 -11.99 -5.40 -16.29
CA THR A 855 -11.84 -3.95 -16.40
C THR A 855 -13.18 -3.31 -16.74
N ALA A 856 -13.87 -3.73 -17.80
CA ALA A 856 -15.15 -3.17 -18.23
C ALA A 856 -16.25 -3.22 -17.16
N LEU A 857 -16.28 -4.22 -16.29
CA LEU A 857 -17.25 -4.28 -15.18
C LEU A 857 -16.89 -3.31 -14.04
N VAL A 858 -15.59 -3.04 -13.84
CA VAL A 858 -15.09 -2.02 -12.89
C VAL A 858 -15.28 -0.61 -13.46
N THR A 859 -14.88 -0.38 -14.72
CA THR A 859 -15.15 0.84 -15.46
C THR A 859 -16.65 1.06 -15.58
N GLY A 860 -17.47 0.01 -15.70
CA GLY A 860 -18.94 0.10 -15.71
C GLY A 860 -19.52 0.63 -14.41
N VAL A 861 -19.09 0.14 -13.24
CA VAL A 861 -19.50 0.69 -11.94
C VAL A 861 -19.00 2.13 -11.77
N VAL A 862 -17.77 2.42 -12.18
CA VAL A 862 -17.20 3.78 -12.13
C VAL A 862 -17.91 4.72 -13.10
N ILE A 863 -18.30 4.27 -14.29
CA ILE A 863 -19.12 5.00 -15.27
C ILE A 863 -20.52 5.22 -14.74
N VAL A 864 -21.15 4.27 -14.04
CA VAL A 864 -22.48 4.50 -13.42
C VAL A 864 -22.40 5.59 -12.36
N VAL A 865 -21.32 5.63 -11.55
CA VAL A 865 -21.10 6.71 -10.57
C VAL A 865 -20.76 8.05 -11.25
N LEU A 866 -19.86 8.06 -12.23
CA LEU A 866 -19.44 9.28 -12.94
C LEU A 866 -20.51 9.82 -13.90
N ALA A 867 -21.34 8.96 -14.51
CA ALA A 867 -22.49 9.37 -15.30
C ALA A 867 -23.64 9.85 -14.40
N GLY A 868 -23.79 9.31 -13.19
CA GLY A 868 -24.65 9.90 -12.16
C GLY A 868 -24.23 11.32 -11.78
N LEU A 869 -22.92 11.56 -11.65
CA LEU A 869 -22.34 12.89 -11.45
C LEU A 869 -22.52 13.81 -12.67
N ALA A 870 -22.18 13.35 -13.87
CA ALA A 870 -22.32 14.13 -15.11
C ALA A 870 -23.79 14.48 -15.42
N ALA A 871 -24.72 13.54 -15.23
CA ALA A 871 -26.16 13.80 -15.38
C ALA A 871 -26.66 14.83 -14.36
N ALA A 872 -26.14 14.83 -13.12
CA ALA A 872 -26.46 15.86 -12.13
C ALA A 872 -25.97 17.26 -12.53
N VAL A 873 -24.87 17.37 -13.28
CA VAL A 873 -24.34 18.64 -13.82
C VAL A 873 -25.08 19.09 -15.09
N ILE A 874 -25.54 18.15 -15.94
CA ILE A 874 -26.22 18.48 -17.20
C ILE A 874 -27.69 18.84 -16.99
N VAL A 875 -28.40 18.17 -16.08
CA VAL A 875 -29.86 18.35 -15.88
C VAL A 875 -30.21 19.69 -15.20
N THR A 876 -29.26 20.43 -14.65
CA THR A 876 -29.49 21.78 -14.08
C THR A 876 -29.61 22.89 -15.13
N LYS A 877 -29.32 22.63 -16.42
CA LYS A 877 -29.17 23.68 -17.46
C LYS A 877 -30.37 23.91 -18.40
N HIS A 878 -31.52 23.25 -18.18
CA HIS A 878 -32.74 23.49 -18.98
C HIS A 878 -34.05 23.50 -18.15
N PRO A 879 -34.73 24.65 -18.04
CA PRO A 879 -36.15 24.69 -17.66
C PRO A 879 -37.05 24.46 -18.89
N SER A 880 -38.05 23.60 -18.78
CA SER A 880 -39.10 23.40 -19.78
C SER A 880 -40.39 24.15 -19.39
N THR A 881 -41.10 24.66 -20.40
CA THR A 881 -42.24 25.58 -20.25
C THR A 881 -43.60 24.90 -20.38
N GLN A 882 -44.61 25.43 -19.67
CA GLN A 882 -46.07 25.48 -19.93
C GLN A 882 -46.87 25.43 -18.59
N ALA A 883 -48.07 26.00 -18.45
CA ALA A 883 -48.70 27.23 -18.99
C ALA A 883 -50.09 27.42 -18.34
N ALA A 884 -50.41 28.60 -17.76
CA ALA A 884 -51.78 29.13 -17.54
C ALA A 884 -51.78 30.49 -16.82
N GLY A 885 -52.75 31.37 -17.12
CA GLY A 885 -53.08 32.57 -16.32
C GLY A 885 -52.57 33.91 -16.88
N GLY A 886 -53.45 34.94 -16.91
CA GLY A 886 -53.19 36.26 -17.51
C GLY A 886 -53.05 37.44 -16.52
N PRO A 887 -52.76 38.66 -17.04
CA PRO A 887 -52.47 39.91 -16.29
C PRO A 887 -53.75 40.65 -15.81
N PRO A 888 -53.71 41.82 -15.10
CA PRO A 888 -52.66 42.85 -14.92
C PRO A 888 -52.26 43.09 -13.44
N GLU A 889 -51.51 44.12 -13.00
CA GLU A 889 -50.97 45.36 -13.61
C GLU A 889 -49.62 45.76 -12.98
N VAL A 890 -48.95 46.82 -13.45
CA VAL A 890 -47.57 47.19 -13.05
C VAL A 890 -47.51 48.62 -12.48
N PRO A 891 -46.86 48.79 -11.31
CA PRO A 891 -45.71 49.71 -11.26
C PRO A 891 -44.48 49.05 -10.62
N ARG A 892 -43.34 49.03 -11.33
CA ARG A 892 -42.03 48.66 -10.76
C ARG A 892 -41.30 49.92 -10.27
N GLY A 893 -41.07 50.03 -8.96
CA GLY A 893 -40.16 51.01 -8.37
C GLY A 893 -38.86 50.33 -7.92
N GLY A 894 -37.71 50.83 -8.39
CA GLY A 894 -36.37 50.36 -7.99
C GLY A 894 -35.77 49.29 -8.93
N PRO A 895 -34.53 49.48 -9.42
CA PRO A 895 -33.82 48.44 -10.15
C PRO A 895 -33.21 47.41 -9.17
N PRO A 896 -33.41 46.09 -9.38
CA PRO A 896 -32.61 45.07 -8.71
C PRO A 896 -31.17 45.06 -9.26
N PRO A 897 -30.18 44.49 -8.53
CA PRO A 897 -28.80 44.42 -9.01
C PRO A 897 -28.71 43.61 -10.31
N VAL A 898 -27.88 44.09 -11.24
CA VAL A 898 -27.62 43.42 -12.52
C VAL A 898 -26.89 42.09 -12.26
N PRO A 899 -27.44 40.94 -12.69
CA PRO A 899 -26.65 39.71 -12.75
C PRO A 899 -25.64 39.84 -13.88
N THR A 900 -24.35 39.80 -13.55
CA THR A 900 -23.27 39.84 -14.55
C THR A 900 -23.30 38.59 -15.41
N THR A 901 -23.78 38.71 -16.65
CA THR A 901 -23.57 37.71 -17.69
C THR A 901 -22.08 37.64 -17.99
N GLN A 902 -21.40 36.57 -17.55
CA GLN A 902 -20.06 36.25 -18.07
C GLN A 902 -20.19 35.95 -19.56
N ASN A 903 -19.65 36.84 -20.40
CA ASN A 903 -19.68 36.70 -21.86
C ASN A 903 -18.84 35.49 -22.28
N THR A 904 -19.47 34.42 -22.76
CA THR A 904 -18.72 33.31 -23.38
C THR A 904 -18.24 33.73 -24.77
N VAL A 905 -16.94 33.82 -24.96
CA VAL A 905 -16.29 34.05 -26.25
C VAL A 905 -16.59 32.88 -27.18
N ALA A 906 -17.11 33.20 -28.37
CA ALA A 906 -17.42 32.23 -29.40
C ALA A 906 -16.16 31.82 -30.19
N PRO A 907 -16.04 30.54 -30.65
CA PRO A 907 -14.93 30.07 -31.47
C PRO A 907 -14.50 30.98 -32.63
N ALA A 908 -15.47 31.59 -33.32
CA ALA A 908 -15.22 32.47 -34.47
C ALA A 908 -14.70 33.88 -34.12
N ALA A 909 -14.54 34.20 -32.83
CA ALA A 909 -14.00 35.48 -32.36
C ALA A 909 -12.50 35.38 -31.96
N LEU A 910 -11.93 34.17 -31.86
CA LEU A 910 -10.58 33.96 -31.34
C LEU A 910 -9.49 34.60 -32.22
N ASP A 911 -9.65 34.57 -33.54
CA ASP A 911 -8.72 35.21 -34.49
C ASP A 911 -8.66 36.74 -34.31
N GLY A 912 -9.70 37.35 -33.74
CA GLY A 912 -9.77 38.78 -33.44
C GLY A 912 -9.16 39.19 -32.10
N ALA A 913 -8.83 38.24 -31.22
CA ALA A 913 -8.19 38.51 -29.93
C ALA A 913 -6.67 38.70 -30.05
N LEU A 914 -6.05 37.98 -31.00
CA LEU A 914 -4.62 38.00 -31.29
C LEU A 914 -4.15 39.42 -31.71
N LEU A 915 -2.94 39.82 -31.32
CA LEU A 915 -2.45 41.17 -31.52
C LEU A 915 -1.84 41.35 -32.92
N ARG A 916 -1.93 42.57 -33.46
CA ARG A 916 -1.18 42.94 -34.66
C ARG A 916 0.28 43.25 -34.29
N PRO A 917 1.26 42.99 -35.20
CA PRO A 917 2.68 43.26 -34.95
C PRO A 917 2.96 44.64 -34.34
N ASP A 918 2.34 45.69 -34.89
CA ASP A 918 2.43 47.09 -34.44
C ASP A 918 2.15 47.28 -32.93
N ALA A 919 1.27 46.44 -32.35
CA ALA A 919 0.89 46.50 -30.94
C ALA A 919 1.84 45.73 -30.01
N VAL A 920 2.67 44.84 -30.56
CA VAL A 920 3.62 43.96 -29.87
C VAL A 920 5.06 44.47 -29.97
N ASN A 921 5.45 45.05 -31.11
CA ASN A 921 6.72 45.76 -31.36
C ASN A 921 7.23 46.53 -30.10
N PRO A 922 6.46 47.48 -29.52
CA PRO A 922 6.92 48.28 -28.37
C PRO A 922 6.95 47.53 -27.02
N ILE A 923 6.43 46.29 -26.93
CA ILE A 923 6.46 45.46 -25.71
C ILE A 923 7.72 44.59 -25.68
N VAL A 924 8.16 44.11 -26.85
CA VAL A 924 9.32 43.20 -26.96
C VAL A 924 10.61 43.92 -27.40
N GLY A 925 10.52 45.16 -27.88
CA GLY A 925 11.68 45.92 -28.36
C GLY A 925 12.06 45.61 -29.81
N ALA A 926 11.08 45.24 -30.65
CA ALA A 926 11.28 44.93 -32.06
C ALA A 926 10.76 46.07 -32.96
N ASP A 927 11.49 46.39 -34.03
CA ASP A 927 11.12 47.45 -34.97
C ASP A 927 10.12 46.99 -36.06
N ASN A 928 10.19 45.73 -36.48
CA ASN A 928 9.46 45.22 -37.67
C ASN A 928 9.10 43.73 -37.55
N LEU A 929 8.26 43.35 -36.59
CA LEU A 929 7.66 42.01 -36.57
C LEU A 929 6.68 41.81 -37.76
N VAL A 930 6.65 40.59 -38.30
CA VAL A 930 5.62 40.13 -39.25
C VAL A 930 4.86 38.94 -38.68
N ALA A 931 3.54 38.88 -38.93
CA ALA A 931 2.67 37.83 -38.44
C ALA A 931 2.59 36.64 -39.42
N THR A 932 2.69 35.42 -38.90
CA THR A 932 2.44 34.17 -39.61
C THR A 932 1.44 33.34 -38.82
N SER A 933 0.26 33.07 -39.41
CA SER A 933 -0.79 32.27 -38.78
C SER A 933 -0.42 30.78 -38.73
N LEU A 934 -0.71 30.12 -37.62
CA LEU A 934 -0.54 28.68 -37.46
C LEU A 934 -1.84 27.97 -37.85
N ALA A 935 -1.83 27.32 -39.03
CA ALA A 935 -3.00 26.58 -39.54
C ALA A 935 -3.44 25.38 -38.65
N ALA A 936 -2.56 24.92 -37.76
CA ALA A 936 -2.85 23.96 -36.70
C ALA A 936 -1.81 24.11 -35.56
N PRO A 937 -2.13 23.67 -34.33
CA PRO A 937 -1.11 23.47 -33.30
C PRO A 937 -0.03 22.49 -33.81
N ASN A 938 1.23 22.74 -33.47
CA ASN A 938 2.39 22.01 -33.98
C ASN A 938 2.32 20.51 -33.59
N LYS A 939 2.77 19.63 -34.50
CA LYS A 939 2.58 18.16 -34.41
C LYS A 939 3.82 17.31 -34.69
N ASP A 940 4.85 17.90 -35.29
CA ASP A 940 5.96 17.15 -35.90
C ASP A 940 7.25 17.21 -35.05
N GLU A 941 7.11 17.55 -33.76
CA GLU A 941 8.19 17.67 -32.78
C GLU A 941 7.90 16.77 -31.56
N THR A 942 8.85 15.89 -31.24
CA THR A 942 8.80 15.01 -30.06
C THR A 942 9.74 15.52 -28.98
N PHE A 943 9.25 15.63 -27.75
CA PHE A 943 9.98 16.20 -26.61
C PHE A 943 10.32 15.13 -25.57
N THR A 944 11.53 15.18 -25.00
CA THR A 944 11.99 14.31 -23.91
C THR A 944 12.54 15.15 -22.76
N PRO A 945 12.05 15.00 -21.51
CA PRO A 945 10.94 14.13 -21.07
C PRO A 945 9.57 14.61 -21.59
N ALA A 946 8.72 13.66 -21.99
CA ALA A 946 7.43 13.96 -22.63
C ALA A 946 6.47 14.73 -21.71
N GLU A 947 6.53 14.51 -20.39
CA GLU A 947 5.75 15.25 -19.40
C GLU A 947 6.10 16.75 -19.35
N CYS A 948 7.25 17.17 -19.89
CA CYS A 948 7.69 18.57 -19.93
C CYS A 948 7.49 19.25 -21.29
N THR A 949 6.87 18.57 -22.27
CA THR A 949 6.44 19.18 -23.55
C THR A 949 5.65 20.46 -23.32
N GLY A 950 4.73 20.43 -22.36
CA GLY A 950 3.83 21.53 -22.02
C GLY A 950 4.50 22.79 -21.48
N ALA A 951 5.80 22.77 -21.16
CA ALA A 951 6.55 23.94 -20.68
C ALA A 951 7.24 24.74 -21.81
N VAL A 952 7.81 24.06 -22.82
CA VAL A 952 8.77 24.65 -23.78
C VAL A 952 8.12 25.39 -24.95
N LEU A 953 6.83 25.13 -25.26
CA LEU A 953 6.22 25.72 -26.46
C LEU A 953 4.68 25.81 -26.32
N PRO A 954 4.09 27.03 -26.47
CA PRO A 954 2.64 27.21 -26.49
C PRO A 954 2.03 26.65 -27.79
N ALA A 955 0.72 26.37 -27.78
CA ALA A 955 0.00 25.76 -28.92
C ALA A 955 0.66 24.50 -29.54
N GLN A 956 1.40 23.71 -28.76
CA GLN A 956 1.75 22.33 -29.14
C GLN A 956 0.51 21.43 -29.02
N SER A 957 0.34 20.50 -29.96
CA SER A 957 -0.76 19.52 -29.91
C SER A 957 -0.76 18.71 -28.62
N ALA A 958 0.41 18.24 -28.17
CA ALA A 958 0.57 17.49 -26.92
C ALA A 958 0.17 18.27 -25.64
N THR A 959 0.14 19.61 -25.67
CA THR A 959 -0.26 20.46 -24.54
C THR A 959 -1.79 20.59 -24.46
N TYR A 960 -2.48 20.51 -25.59
CA TYR A 960 -3.89 20.86 -25.74
C TYR A 960 -4.80 19.69 -26.13
N ASP A 961 -4.28 18.58 -26.67
CA ASP A 961 -5.08 17.43 -27.08
C ASP A 961 -5.43 16.53 -25.89
N GLY A 962 -6.71 16.17 -25.79
CA GLY A 962 -7.31 15.59 -24.59
C GLY A 962 -7.89 16.62 -23.61
N SER A 963 -7.65 17.92 -23.79
CA SER A 963 -8.36 18.96 -23.03
C SER A 963 -9.77 19.21 -23.60
N ALA A 964 -10.65 19.82 -22.80
CA ALA A 964 -12.04 20.11 -23.16
C ALA A 964 -12.23 21.32 -24.10
N LYS A 965 -11.16 21.79 -24.76
CA LYS A 965 -11.19 22.99 -25.61
C LYS A 965 -12.25 22.90 -26.71
N THR A 966 -13.00 23.99 -26.91
CA THR A 966 -14.03 24.13 -27.96
C THR A 966 -13.45 24.66 -29.27
N ALA A 967 -12.41 25.51 -29.20
CA ALA A 967 -11.61 25.96 -30.33
C ALA A 967 -10.25 26.51 -29.84
N ILE A 968 -9.32 26.72 -30.78
CA ILE A 968 -8.03 27.37 -30.54
C ILE A 968 -7.62 28.16 -31.78
N SER A 969 -7.08 29.36 -31.59
CA SER A 969 -6.37 30.13 -32.63
C SER A 969 -4.96 30.46 -32.14
N ALA A 970 -4.00 30.56 -33.06
CA ALA A 970 -2.61 30.87 -32.74
C ALA A 970 -1.85 31.50 -33.91
N GLN A 971 -0.86 32.33 -33.58
CA GLN A 971 0.04 32.97 -34.54
C GLN A 971 1.48 33.05 -34.00
N VAL A 972 2.44 33.22 -34.93
CA VAL A 972 3.83 33.55 -34.63
C VAL A 972 4.15 34.93 -35.19
N LEU A 973 4.74 35.79 -34.37
CA LEU A 973 5.30 37.08 -34.78
C LEU A 973 6.84 36.97 -34.73
N HIS A 974 7.53 37.34 -35.81
CA HIS A 974 9.00 37.30 -35.88
C HIS A 974 9.52 38.41 -36.78
N GLU A 975 10.79 38.81 -36.64
CA GLU A 975 11.43 39.73 -37.60
C GLU A 975 11.81 38.96 -38.89
N PRO A 976 11.47 39.46 -40.10
CA PRO A 976 11.63 38.70 -41.34
C PRO A 976 13.10 38.46 -41.71
N ASP A 977 13.98 39.44 -41.47
CA ASP A 977 15.40 39.35 -41.77
C ASP A 977 16.23 38.71 -40.64
N GLN A 978 15.71 38.71 -39.40
CA GLN A 978 16.37 38.17 -38.20
C GLN A 978 15.40 37.40 -37.30
N PRO A 979 14.84 36.25 -37.74
CA PRO A 979 13.78 35.51 -37.04
C PRO A 979 14.16 34.99 -35.65
N TRP A 980 15.43 35.05 -35.25
CA TRP A 980 15.89 34.62 -33.93
C TRP A 980 16.12 35.78 -32.94
N GLN A 981 16.06 37.04 -33.40
CA GLN A 981 16.23 38.24 -32.57
C GLN A 981 15.03 38.40 -31.64
N HIS A 982 13.82 38.39 -32.20
CA HIS A 982 12.54 38.35 -31.49
C HIS A 982 11.59 37.34 -32.15
N TRP A 983 10.99 36.48 -31.33
CA TRP A 983 10.06 35.43 -31.73
C TRP A 983 8.95 35.31 -30.69
N VAL A 984 7.75 35.76 -31.03
CA VAL A 984 6.56 35.71 -30.17
C VAL A 984 5.60 34.64 -30.70
N ILE A 985 5.04 33.83 -29.82
CA ILE A 985 3.92 32.94 -30.14
C ILE A 985 2.76 33.34 -29.25
N GLU A 986 1.62 33.65 -29.86
CA GLU A 986 0.36 33.95 -29.18
C GLU A 986 -0.64 32.84 -29.48
N ALA A 987 -1.30 32.31 -28.45
CA ALA A 987 -2.35 31.31 -28.58
C ALA A 987 -3.53 31.61 -27.66
N VAL A 988 -4.74 31.43 -28.18
CA VAL A 988 -6.00 31.60 -27.42
C VAL A 988 -6.89 30.38 -27.66
N ALA A 989 -7.21 29.66 -26.58
CA ALA A 989 -8.05 28.47 -26.60
C ALA A 989 -9.33 28.69 -25.80
N SER A 990 -10.51 28.55 -26.43
CA SER A 990 -11.80 28.61 -25.74
C SER A 990 -12.19 27.25 -25.15
N PHE A 991 -12.95 27.29 -24.06
CA PHE A 991 -13.45 26.14 -23.30
C PHE A 991 -14.98 26.26 -23.09
N PRO A 992 -15.68 25.23 -22.56
CA PRO A 992 -17.13 25.25 -22.39
C PRO A 992 -17.64 26.26 -21.33
N GLY A 993 -16.78 26.68 -20.41
CA GLY A 993 -17.03 27.69 -19.38
C GLY A 993 -15.73 28.30 -18.85
N SER A 994 -15.86 29.27 -17.94
CA SER A 994 -14.74 29.93 -17.24
C SER A 994 -13.94 28.95 -16.40
N THR A 995 -14.61 28.16 -15.56
CA THR A 995 -13.94 27.16 -14.71
C THR A 995 -13.20 26.07 -15.50
N ASP A 996 -13.66 25.70 -16.70
CA ASP A 996 -12.93 24.77 -17.57
C ASP A 996 -11.60 25.35 -18.10
N ALA A 997 -11.51 26.68 -18.21
CA ALA A 997 -10.29 27.40 -18.58
C ALA A 997 -9.37 27.61 -17.37
N GLU A 998 -9.92 27.94 -16.21
CA GLU A 998 -9.22 28.05 -14.92
C GLU A 998 -8.58 26.70 -14.53
N ASP A 999 -9.32 25.59 -14.55
CA ASP A 999 -8.82 24.23 -14.29
C ASP A 999 -7.69 23.82 -15.25
N PHE A 1000 -7.73 24.27 -16.51
CA PHE A 1000 -6.65 24.03 -17.47
C PHE A 1000 -5.40 24.85 -17.13
N GLN A 1001 -5.56 26.14 -16.80
CA GLN A 1001 -4.45 27.02 -16.40
C GLN A 1001 -3.73 26.49 -15.15
N ASP A 1002 -4.47 26.06 -14.13
CA ASP A 1002 -3.93 25.46 -12.90
C ASP A 1002 -3.21 24.14 -13.20
N SER A 1003 -3.75 23.32 -14.11
CA SER A 1003 -3.11 22.07 -14.53
C SER A 1003 -1.81 22.29 -15.30
N GLN A 1004 -1.72 23.31 -16.17
CA GLN A 1004 -0.48 23.64 -16.89
C GLN A 1004 0.56 24.25 -15.96
N THR A 1005 0.16 25.19 -15.10
CA THR A 1005 1.02 25.78 -14.07
C THR A 1005 1.62 24.71 -13.16
N SER A 1006 0.79 23.75 -12.72
CA SER A 1006 1.23 22.59 -11.93
C SER A 1006 2.21 21.69 -12.71
N ALA A 1007 2.03 21.51 -14.02
CA ALA A 1007 2.97 20.76 -14.85
C ALA A 1007 4.33 21.49 -14.99
N TRP A 1008 4.32 22.82 -15.14
CA TRP A 1008 5.53 23.64 -15.26
C TRP A 1008 6.43 23.55 -14.03
N THR A 1009 5.88 23.66 -12.81
CA THR A 1009 6.66 23.52 -11.56
C THR A 1009 7.23 22.10 -11.41
N ASN A 1010 6.60 21.07 -11.97
CA ASN A 1010 7.16 19.71 -12.02
C ASN A 1010 8.28 19.54 -13.08
N CYS A 1011 8.61 20.59 -13.82
CA CYS A 1011 9.66 20.61 -14.85
C CYS A 1011 10.78 21.63 -14.59
N GLU A 1012 10.66 22.45 -13.55
CA GLU A 1012 11.72 23.38 -13.09
C GLU A 1012 13.08 22.65 -12.94
N GLY A 1013 14.14 23.27 -13.47
CA GLY A 1013 15.51 22.72 -13.45
C GLY A 1013 15.77 21.55 -14.41
N LYS A 1014 14.77 21.06 -15.17
CA LYS A 1014 14.97 20.00 -16.16
C LYS A 1014 15.45 20.55 -17.51
N THR A 1015 16.32 19.79 -18.16
CA THR A 1015 16.58 19.96 -19.60
C THR A 1015 15.53 19.16 -20.38
N VAL A 1016 14.84 19.83 -21.30
CA VAL A 1016 13.96 19.20 -22.29
C VAL A 1016 14.66 19.26 -23.64
N THR A 1017 14.70 18.14 -24.36
CA THR A 1017 15.21 18.06 -25.74
C THR A 1017 14.03 17.91 -26.69
N SER A 1018 13.96 18.70 -27.76
CA SER A 1018 13.03 18.52 -28.87
C SER A 1018 13.74 17.96 -30.09
N ASP A 1019 13.25 16.81 -30.57
CA ASP A 1019 13.60 16.21 -31.86
C ASP A 1019 12.51 16.55 -32.89
N LYS A 1020 12.92 16.97 -34.08
CA LYS A 1020 12.07 17.24 -35.24
C LYS A 1020 12.58 16.42 -36.42
N SER A 1021 11.68 15.93 -37.28
CA SER A 1021 12.03 14.94 -38.32
C SER A 1021 13.21 15.32 -39.23
N ASP A 1022 13.42 16.61 -39.47
CA ASP A 1022 14.35 17.14 -40.46
C ASP A 1022 15.31 18.23 -39.91
N SER A 1023 15.53 18.30 -38.58
CA SER A 1023 16.50 19.25 -38.00
C SER A 1023 17.26 18.69 -36.80
N MET A 1024 18.43 19.29 -36.48
CA MET A 1024 19.15 18.98 -35.25
C MET A 1024 18.26 19.18 -34.02
N ALA A 1025 18.41 18.29 -33.04
CA ALA A 1025 17.76 18.37 -31.75
C ALA A 1025 18.07 19.69 -31.04
N SER A 1026 17.06 20.36 -30.50
CA SER A 1026 17.22 21.60 -29.73
C SER A 1026 16.98 21.34 -28.26
N ARG A 1027 17.83 21.86 -27.37
CA ARG A 1027 17.62 21.75 -25.92
C ARG A 1027 17.04 23.03 -25.35
N SER A 1028 16.29 22.89 -24.27
CA SER A 1028 15.73 23.98 -23.46
C SER A 1028 15.84 23.61 -21.99
N VAL A 1029 16.52 24.43 -21.20
CA VAL A 1029 16.58 24.29 -19.73
C VAL A 1029 15.46 25.12 -19.13
N ILE A 1030 14.56 24.47 -18.38
CA ILE A 1030 13.45 25.13 -17.71
C ILE A 1030 13.98 25.85 -16.46
N GLY A 1031 13.81 27.17 -16.40
CA GLY A 1031 14.06 27.99 -15.22
C GLY A 1031 12.93 27.92 -14.21
N SER A 1032 12.94 28.84 -13.24
CA SER A 1032 11.91 28.91 -12.20
C SER A 1032 10.54 29.34 -12.76
N THR A 1033 9.46 28.71 -12.26
CA THR A 1033 8.10 29.24 -12.43
C THR A 1033 7.89 30.46 -11.53
N ASN A 1034 7.26 31.51 -12.07
CA ASN A 1034 7.02 32.78 -11.37
C ASN A 1034 5.54 33.21 -11.49
N THR A 1035 5.17 34.32 -10.85
CA THR A 1035 3.79 34.86 -10.91
C THR A 1035 3.81 36.38 -11.16
N ASP A 1036 4.23 36.75 -12.36
CA ASP A 1036 4.40 38.15 -12.76
C ASP A 1036 3.07 38.80 -13.11
N HIS A 1037 2.84 40.01 -12.60
CA HIS A 1037 1.55 40.71 -12.63
C HIS A 1037 0.33 39.89 -12.13
N GLY A 1038 0.55 38.83 -11.35
CA GLY A 1038 -0.52 37.92 -10.89
C GLY A 1038 -0.86 36.79 -11.86
N MET A 1039 -0.14 36.66 -12.99
CA MET A 1039 -0.32 35.59 -13.97
C MET A 1039 0.80 34.54 -13.81
N PRO A 1040 0.49 33.22 -13.83
CA PRO A 1040 1.53 32.19 -13.80
C PRO A 1040 2.39 32.24 -15.08
N GLY A 1041 3.69 32.11 -14.88
CA GLY A 1041 4.67 32.10 -15.96
C GLY A 1041 5.88 31.22 -15.70
N LEU A 1042 6.70 31.01 -16.71
CA LEU A 1042 8.02 30.38 -16.61
C LEU A 1042 9.05 31.07 -17.49
N SER A 1043 10.31 30.91 -17.16
CA SER A 1043 11.44 31.24 -18.04
C SER A 1043 12.14 29.96 -18.49
N TYR A 1044 12.73 29.97 -19.69
CA TYR A 1044 13.59 28.88 -20.16
C TYR A 1044 14.66 29.41 -21.11
N THR A 1045 15.80 28.71 -21.18
CA THR A 1045 16.96 29.11 -21.98
C THR A 1045 17.40 27.97 -22.89
N ASN A 1046 17.91 28.30 -24.07
CA ASN A 1046 18.44 27.32 -25.01
C ASN A 1046 19.97 27.25 -24.88
N PRO A 1047 20.56 26.20 -24.28
CA PRO A 1047 22.01 26.11 -24.10
C PRO A 1047 22.78 25.95 -25.42
N ASP A 1048 22.09 25.56 -26.51
CA ASP A 1048 22.64 25.49 -27.86
C ASP A 1048 22.62 26.86 -28.58
N ARG A 1049 22.06 27.91 -27.93
CA ARG A 1049 21.97 29.30 -28.44
C ARG A 1049 22.28 30.32 -27.33
N PRO A 1050 23.56 30.63 -27.06
CA PRO A 1050 23.96 31.56 -26.01
C PRO A 1050 23.24 32.92 -26.11
N GLY A 1051 22.66 33.37 -24.99
CA GLY A 1051 21.89 34.61 -24.91
C GLY A 1051 20.43 34.51 -25.36
N TRP A 1052 20.01 33.44 -26.03
CA TRP A 1052 18.60 33.25 -26.40
C TRP A 1052 17.77 32.75 -25.21
N THR A 1053 16.86 33.62 -24.75
CA THR A 1053 16.02 33.38 -23.58
C THR A 1053 14.55 33.47 -23.98
N CYS A 1054 13.71 32.72 -23.27
CA CYS A 1054 12.26 32.73 -23.45
C CYS A 1054 11.57 33.01 -22.11
N GLN A 1055 10.52 33.83 -22.18
CA GLN A 1055 9.53 34.02 -21.14
C GLN A 1055 8.19 33.50 -21.65
N ARG A 1056 7.41 32.84 -20.79
CA ARG A 1056 6.06 32.40 -21.11
C ARG A 1056 5.11 32.77 -19.98
N ALA A 1057 3.92 33.24 -20.32
CA ALA A 1057 2.86 33.61 -19.39
C ALA A 1057 1.53 33.02 -19.86
N MET A 1058 0.70 32.59 -18.91
CA MET A 1058 -0.64 32.08 -19.20
C MET A 1058 -1.68 32.77 -18.32
N THR A 1059 -2.77 33.22 -18.92
CA THR A 1059 -3.88 33.91 -18.24
C THR A 1059 -5.23 33.46 -18.77
N THR A 1060 -6.31 33.82 -18.08
CA THR A 1060 -7.68 33.47 -18.45
C THR A 1060 -8.54 34.71 -18.67
N ALA A 1061 -9.33 34.71 -19.75
CA ALA A 1061 -10.29 35.74 -20.08
C ALA A 1061 -11.63 35.09 -20.42
N ALA A 1062 -12.65 35.34 -19.58
CA ALA A 1062 -13.95 34.65 -19.62
C ALA A 1062 -13.81 33.12 -19.67
N ASN A 1063 -14.19 32.47 -20.77
CA ASN A 1063 -14.08 31.01 -20.99
C ASN A 1063 -12.86 30.62 -21.86
N ALA A 1064 -11.82 31.45 -21.92
CA ALA A 1064 -10.64 31.19 -22.75
C ALA A 1064 -9.34 31.27 -21.95
N VAL A 1065 -8.38 30.43 -22.33
CA VAL A 1065 -6.99 30.47 -21.89
C VAL A 1065 -6.16 31.16 -22.95
N ILE A 1066 -5.34 32.12 -22.52
CA ILE A 1066 -4.39 32.88 -23.32
C ILE A 1066 -3.00 32.40 -22.91
N ASP A 1067 -2.23 31.89 -23.87
CA ASP A 1067 -0.92 31.27 -23.67
C ASP A 1067 0.10 31.94 -24.60
N VAL A 1068 1.03 32.69 -24.03
CA VAL A 1068 1.95 33.56 -24.78
C VAL A 1068 3.39 33.26 -24.40
N SER A 1069 4.24 33.07 -25.41
CA SER A 1069 5.68 32.93 -25.23
C SER A 1069 6.44 33.98 -26.04
N VAL A 1070 7.36 34.70 -25.41
CA VAL A 1070 8.26 35.67 -26.04
C VAL A 1070 9.69 35.17 -25.88
N CYS A 1071 10.37 34.94 -27.01
CA CYS A 1071 11.74 34.46 -27.06
C CYS A 1071 12.64 35.44 -27.85
N GLY A 1072 13.92 35.52 -27.49
CA GLY A 1072 14.87 36.39 -28.18
C GLY A 1072 16.21 36.54 -27.46
N THR A 1073 17.11 37.31 -28.06
CA THR A 1073 18.44 37.63 -27.48
C THR A 1073 18.42 38.83 -26.52
N SER A 1074 17.32 39.57 -26.48
CA SER A 1074 17.20 40.86 -25.77
C SER A 1074 15.78 41.12 -25.24
N VAL A 1075 15.08 40.07 -24.82
CA VAL A 1075 13.68 40.15 -24.33
C VAL A 1075 13.61 41.00 -23.05
N PRO A 1076 12.83 42.10 -23.00
CA PRO A 1076 12.58 42.86 -21.77
C PRO A 1076 11.90 42.02 -20.68
N ALA A 1077 12.00 42.41 -19.41
CA ALA A 1077 11.25 41.77 -18.35
C ALA A 1077 9.73 41.89 -18.58
N ASP A 1078 8.99 40.86 -18.18
CA ASP A 1078 7.53 40.78 -18.21
C ASP A 1078 6.87 40.90 -19.61
N SER A 1079 7.63 40.90 -20.71
CA SER A 1079 7.07 41.07 -22.06
C SER A 1079 5.99 40.04 -22.40
N ALA A 1080 6.15 38.78 -22.01
CA ALA A 1080 5.14 37.75 -22.23
C ALA A 1080 3.85 38.01 -21.43
N ALA A 1081 3.97 38.48 -20.19
CA ALA A 1081 2.83 38.85 -19.34
C ALA A 1081 2.11 40.10 -19.87
N GLN A 1082 2.85 41.10 -20.37
CA GLN A 1082 2.30 42.31 -20.98
C GLN A 1082 1.56 42.02 -22.30
N VAL A 1083 2.09 41.13 -23.15
CA VAL A 1083 1.40 40.66 -24.36
C VAL A 1083 0.13 39.89 -23.97
N ALA A 1084 0.20 38.92 -23.05
CA ALA A 1084 -0.95 38.15 -22.58
C ALA A 1084 -2.06 39.05 -21.98
N GLY A 1085 -1.68 40.08 -21.21
CA GLY A 1085 -2.61 41.07 -20.67
C GLY A 1085 -3.28 41.94 -21.75
N LYS A 1086 -2.59 42.29 -22.84
CA LYS A 1086 -3.20 42.97 -23.99
C LYS A 1086 -4.13 42.05 -24.79
N VAL A 1087 -3.77 40.78 -24.99
CA VAL A 1087 -4.67 39.79 -25.63
C VAL A 1087 -5.94 39.62 -24.78
N ALA A 1088 -5.82 39.54 -23.45
CA ALA A 1088 -6.98 39.51 -22.55
C ALA A 1088 -7.85 40.77 -22.67
N ALA A 1089 -7.24 41.95 -22.80
CA ALA A 1089 -7.96 43.20 -23.01
C ALA A 1089 -8.70 43.27 -24.36
N ASN A 1090 -8.20 42.60 -25.41
CA ASN A 1090 -8.91 42.47 -26.70
C ASN A 1090 -10.14 41.53 -26.63
N MET A 1091 -10.30 40.75 -25.55
CA MET A 1091 -11.40 39.79 -25.36
C MET A 1091 -12.55 40.34 -24.50
N HIS A 1092 -12.52 41.63 -24.16
CA HIS A 1092 -13.48 42.32 -23.29
C HIS A 1092 -14.25 43.44 -24.02
#